data_AF-A0A371BFC2-F1
#
_entry.id   AF-A0A371BFC2-F1
#
_cell.length_a   1.000
_cell.length_b   1.000
_cell.length_c   1.000
_cell.angle_alpha   90.00
_cell.angle_beta   90.00
_cell.angle_gamma   90.00
#
_symmetry.space_group_name_H-M   'P 1'
#
loop_
_entity.id
_entity.type
_entity.pdbx_description
1 polymer ?
#
loop_
_entity_poly.entity_id
_entity_poly.type
_entity_poly.pdbx_seq_one_letter_code
_entity_poly.pdbx_strand_id
1 'polypeptide(L)'
;MKLFGWKSAGRGMLRPAKTHVSLTRAFAGGVIGEWPKSYEAQLREGYLNNVVAQRAVRLVAEGVASVPLSASDDAALALVKATSGGQSLLETLAAQLLLHGNGYVQLLAAPDGVVCELYALRPERVSVEADARGWPAAFRYKAGEAVTRLAANEMIHIRTHHPLDDHYGLGCLGAASGAIAIHNASTRWNKALLDNAARPSGALVHEAAEALSGEQFDRLQEELKRSFSGQDNAGRPMLLEGGLKWQTLSLTPADMDFAGLKAAAAREIALAFGVPPMLLGLPGDATYANYREANKALWRQAILPLAGKILDALSEGLRPWFSDLALAVDVDQVSALSEDRERLWAQVAGADFLTLEEKRAVAGFDPVSEKTSVPASELENKTGILELKYNPWHDTEDGKFTFAGQGRNFGNGGGGSFGGGGASGSWGKPKPKSTGTFGGGGATGSWQPSKPAESKPRKTIKPRLIKRTSTPKAVPKKQQPVKPRVLPDKRPDAASPDSDLTKTIKVDTASERNSSTVFAGVSAAIAAAGAATASTATSAATAIATGVSSINVVRSGGYNFSRDFEGRSGPASGELRLQPNQKRSRSAQRNAGKPDRKPSDHGGHLIAREFGGPEIPENHIAQDAKINRGAYRRLENGWKKALKRGKKVEVEIIPKYTGNSRRPDYIEVKYKVNGKPHRTTVPNIRKGK
;
A
#
# COMPACT_ATOMS: atom_id res chain seq x y z
N MET A 1 -23.52 21.08 -79.13
CA MET A 1 -22.27 20.29 -79.11
C MET A 1 -22.51 19.11 -78.15
N LYS A 2 -23.09 18.00 -78.63
CA LYS A 2 -22.44 16.78 -79.20
C LYS A 2 -21.36 16.21 -78.25
N LEU A 3 -21.61 15.12 -77.49
CA LEU A 3 -21.79 13.68 -77.87
C LEU A 3 -20.59 13.07 -78.60
N PHE A 4 -20.33 11.79 -78.26
CA PHE A 4 -19.38 10.80 -78.81
C PHE A 4 -17.96 10.82 -78.18
N GLY A 5 -17.39 9.76 -77.59
CA GLY A 5 -17.61 8.32 -77.74
C GLY A 5 -16.69 7.75 -78.82
N TRP A 6 -15.71 6.89 -78.47
CA TRP A 6 -15.65 5.49 -78.95
C TRP A 6 -14.39 4.71 -78.52
N LYS A 7 -14.63 3.41 -78.27
CA LYS A 7 -13.88 2.20 -78.66
C LYS A 7 -12.47 1.94 -78.07
N SER A 8 -12.52 0.96 -77.15
CA SER A 8 -11.61 -0.18 -77.07
C SER A 8 -11.14 -0.72 -78.44
N ALA A 9 -9.83 -0.81 -78.60
CA ALA A 9 -9.06 -1.83 -79.34
C ALA A 9 -7.59 -1.58 -78.97
N GLY A 10 -6.74 -2.49 -78.53
CA GLY A 10 -6.77 -3.92 -78.37
C GLY A 10 -5.30 -4.35 -78.32
N ARG A 11 -4.92 -5.13 -77.29
CA ARG A 11 -3.88 -6.18 -77.27
C ARG A 11 -3.28 -6.29 -75.86
N GLY A 12 -3.37 -7.51 -75.35
CA GLY A 12 -3.01 -7.85 -74.00
C GLY A 12 -1.53 -7.76 -73.71
N MET A 13 -1.25 -7.45 -72.46
CA MET A 13 -0.11 -7.95 -71.70
C MET A 13 -0.58 -8.07 -70.26
N LEU A 14 -0.80 -9.33 -69.85
CA LEU A 14 -0.63 -9.89 -68.51
C LEU A 14 -0.66 -8.85 -67.36
N ARG A 15 -1.84 -8.63 -66.79
CA ARG A 15 -1.93 -8.12 -65.42
C ARG A 15 -1.46 -9.24 -64.49
N PRO A 16 -0.45 -9.04 -63.61
CA PRO A 16 -0.14 -10.04 -62.61
C PRO A 16 -1.38 -10.22 -61.73
N ALA A 17 -1.79 -11.47 -61.55
CA ALA A 17 -2.85 -11.82 -60.62
C ALA A 17 -2.56 -11.15 -59.28
N LYS A 18 -3.51 -10.35 -58.78
CA LYS A 18 -3.57 -10.04 -57.36
C LYS A 18 -3.94 -11.33 -56.64
N THR A 19 -2.95 -12.20 -56.46
CA THR A 19 -2.99 -13.23 -55.44
C THR A 19 -3.05 -12.48 -54.12
N HIS A 20 -4.25 -12.42 -53.54
CA HIS A 20 -4.40 -12.26 -52.12
C HIS A 20 -3.71 -13.46 -51.47
N VAL A 21 -2.40 -13.35 -51.24
CA VAL A 21 -1.70 -14.23 -50.32
C VAL A 21 -2.26 -13.86 -48.96
N SER A 22 -3.23 -14.65 -48.49
CA SER A 22 -3.55 -14.72 -47.08
C SER A 22 -2.25 -15.04 -46.37
N LEU A 23 -1.69 -14.04 -45.68
CA LEU A 23 -0.53 -14.19 -44.83
C LEU A 23 -0.98 -14.89 -43.53
N THR A 24 -1.47 -16.11 -43.69
CA THR A 24 -1.63 -17.06 -42.61
C THR A 24 -0.25 -17.55 -42.19
N ARG A 25 0.14 -17.16 -40.97
CA ARG A 25 0.84 -18.04 -40.02
C ARG A 25 2.34 -18.31 -40.27
N ALA A 26 3.22 -17.31 -40.10
CA ALA A 26 4.66 -17.59 -39.88
C ALA A 26 5.52 -16.45 -39.28
N PHE A 27 4.96 -15.38 -38.70
CA PHE A 27 5.73 -14.43 -37.88
C PHE A 27 5.07 -14.30 -36.51
N ALA A 28 5.70 -14.91 -35.50
CA ALA A 28 5.26 -14.89 -34.12
C ALA A 28 5.51 -13.52 -33.46
N GLY A 29 4.82 -12.49 -33.93
CA GLY A 29 4.39 -11.39 -33.08
C GLY A 29 3.05 -11.82 -32.50
N GLY A 30 3.02 -12.19 -31.22
CA GLY A 30 1.77 -12.52 -30.54
C GLY A 30 0.79 -11.38 -30.76
N VAL A 31 -0.28 -11.65 -31.51
CA VAL A 31 -1.45 -10.78 -31.53
C VAL A 31 -1.75 -10.47 -30.07
N ILE A 32 -1.73 -9.18 -29.70
CA ILE A 32 -2.31 -8.74 -28.44
C ILE A 32 -3.77 -9.21 -28.54
N GLY A 33 -4.05 -10.37 -27.96
CA GLY A 33 -5.31 -11.09 -28.18
C GLY A 33 -6.50 -10.21 -27.87
N GLU A 34 -7.64 -10.50 -28.51
CA GLU A 34 -8.88 -9.83 -28.15
C GLU A 34 -9.12 -9.92 -26.63
N TRP A 35 -9.52 -8.79 -26.04
CA TRP A 35 -9.87 -8.68 -24.64
C TRP A 35 -11.07 -9.61 -24.32
N PRO A 36 -11.14 -10.21 -23.12
CA PRO A 36 -12.22 -11.13 -22.78
C PRO A 36 -13.58 -10.44 -22.88
N LYS A 37 -14.49 -11.00 -23.69
CA LYS A 37 -15.84 -10.44 -23.95
C LYS A 37 -16.91 -11.02 -23.02
N SER A 38 -16.78 -12.27 -22.58
CA SER A 38 -17.73 -12.88 -21.64
C SER A 38 -17.40 -12.53 -20.19
N TYR A 39 -18.43 -12.41 -19.35
CA TYR A 39 -18.26 -12.13 -17.93
C TYR A 39 -17.37 -13.16 -17.24
N GLU A 40 -17.54 -14.46 -17.50
CA GLU A 40 -16.69 -15.50 -16.89
C GLU A 40 -15.21 -15.32 -17.27
N ALA A 41 -14.91 -15.02 -18.53
CA ALA A 41 -13.53 -14.79 -18.97
C ALA A 41 -12.94 -13.52 -18.32
N GLN A 42 -13.74 -12.46 -18.22
CA GLN A 42 -13.33 -11.23 -17.53
C GLN A 42 -13.09 -11.48 -16.03
N LEU A 43 -13.92 -12.30 -15.39
CA LEU A 43 -13.78 -12.65 -13.97
C LEU A 43 -12.52 -13.45 -13.71
N ARG A 44 -12.22 -14.43 -14.58
CA ARG A 44 -10.96 -15.20 -14.50
C ARG A 44 -9.74 -14.30 -14.70
N GLU A 45 -9.72 -13.47 -15.75
CA GLU A 45 -8.57 -12.59 -16.01
C GLU A 45 -8.43 -11.46 -14.97
N GLY A 46 -9.54 -10.90 -14.51
CA GLY A 46 -9.58 -9.74 -13.61
C GLY A 46 -9.49 -10.09 -12.14
N TYR A 47 -10.26 -11.06 -11.66
CA TYR A 47 -10.32 -11.37 -10.22
C TYR A 47 -9.40 -12.51 -9.81
N LEU A 48 -9.26 -13.56 -10.64
CA LEU A 48 -8.41 -14.71 -10.31
C LEU A 48 -6.95 -14.50 -10.73
N ASN A 49 -6.71 -13.85 -11.87
CA ASN A 49 -5.37 -13.74 -12.46
C ASN A 49 -4.72 -12.36 -12.29
N ASN A 50 -5.44 -11.33 -11.83
CA ASN A 50 -4.91 -9.97 -11.67
C ASN A 50 -4.93 -9.50 -10.20
N VAL A 51 -3.73 -9.30 -9.65
CA VAL A 51 -3.54 -8.92 -8.24
C VAL A 51 -4.10 -7.54 -7.90
N VAL A 52 -4.08 -6.59 -8.83
CA VAL A 52 -4.53 -5.21 -8.58
C VAL A 52 -6.05 -5.16 -8.50
N ALA A 53 -6.72 -5.76 -9.48
CA ALA A 53 -8.18 -5.86 -9.51
C ALA A 53 -8.70 -6.69 -8.33
N GLN A 54 -8.09 -7.84 -8.04
CA GLN A 54 -8.47 -8.65 -6.87
C GLN A 54 -8.33 -7.85 -5.57
N ARG A 55 -7.20 -7.18 -5.36
CA ARG A 55 -7.00 -6.39 -4.12
C ARG A 55 -7.95 -5.21 -4.02
N ALA A 56 -8.25 -4.53 -5.14
CA ALA A 56 -9.21 -3.43 -5.16
C ALA A 56 -10.62 -3.89 -4.77
N VAL A 57 -11.11 -4.97 -5.38
CA VAL A 57 -12.43 -5.54 -5.05
C VAL A 57 -12.48 -6.01 -3.61
N ARG A 58 -11.48 -6.76 -3.14
CA ARG A 58 -11.42 -7.23 -1.75
C ARG A 58 -11.40 -6.08 -0.75
N LEU A 59 -10.64 -5.01 -1.02
CA LEU A 59 -10.56 -3.88 -0.10
C LEU A 59 -11.92 -3.20 0.11
N VAL A 60 -12.73 -3.09 -0.96
CA VAL A 60 -14.08 -2.54 -0.85
C VAL A 60 -15.05 -3.56 -0.24
N ALA A 61 -15.04 -4.81 -0.69
CA ALA A 61 -15.97 -5.84 -0.24
C ALA A 61 -15.77 -6.23 1.24
N GLU A 62 -14.52 -6.46 1.65
CA GLU A 62 -14.15 -6.68 3.06
C GLU A 62 -14.46 -5.42 3.89
N GLY A 63 -14.25 -4.24 3.30
CA GLY A 63 -14.65 -2.96 3.89
C GLY A 63 -16.13 -2.92 4.22
N VAL A 64 -17.00 -3.24 3.25
CA VAL A 64 -18.47 -3.32 3.43
C VAL A 64 -18.86 -4.38 4.47
N ALA A 65 -18.21 -5.54 4.46
CA ALA A 65 -18.48 -6.60 5.43
C ALA A 65 -18.05 -6.24 6.86
N SER A 66 -17.05 -5.37 7.01
CA SER A 66 -16.55 -4.91 8.31
C SER A 66 -17.38 -3.77 8.93
N VAL A 67 -18.40 -3.30 8.22
CA VAL A 67 -19.21 -2.15 8.64
C VAL A 67 -20.00 -2.52 9.91
N PRO A 68 -19.95 -1.68 10.97
CA PRO A 68 -20.84 -1.83 12.11
C PRO A 68 -22.28 -1.53 11.68
N LEU A 69 -23.19 -2.45 12.00
CA LEU A 69 -24.59 -2.39 11.58
C LEU A 69 -25.48 -2.06 12.78
N SER A 70 -26.44 -1.17 12.56
CA SER A 70 -27.58 -0.91 13.44
C SER A 70 -28.87 -1.38 12.77
N ALA A 71 -29.78 -1.98 13.53
CA ALA A 71 -31.07 -2.45 13.04
C ALA A 71 -32.20 -2.08 14.01
N SER A 72 -33.42 -1.91 13.50
CA SER A 72 -34.62 -1.80 14.35
C SER A 72 -35.06 -3.15 14.94
N ASP A 73 -34.62 -4.27 14.35
CA ASP A 73 -34.94 -5.64 14.77
C ASP A 73 -33.67 -6.51 14.85
N ASP A 74 -33.47 -7.16 16.00
CA ASP A 74 -32.28 -7.97 16.28
C ASP A 74 -32.26 -9.31 15.50
N ALA A 75 -33.42 -9.88 15.19
CA ALA A 75 -33.51 -11.14 14.45
C ALA A 75 -33.18 -10.91 12.97
N ALA A 76 -33.66 -9.82 12.38
CA ALA A 76 -33.25 -9.39 11.04
C ALA A 76 -31.74 -9.10 10.97
N LEU A 77 -31.18 -8.45 12.01
CA LEU A 77 -29.74 -8.20 12.10
C LEU A 77 -28.93 -9.49 12.16
N ALA A 78 -29.39 -10.48 12.94
CA ALA A 78 -28.76 -11.79 13.02
C ALA A 78 -28.77 -12.51 11.67
N LEU A 79 -29.89 -12.43 10.93
CA LEU A 79 -30.03 -13.02 9.60
C LEU A 79 -29.06 -12.39 8.58
N VAL A 80 -28.90 -11.06 8.60
CA VAL A 80 -27.96 -10.36 7.68
C VAL A 80 -26.49 -10.64 8.05
N LYS A 81 -26.18 -10.81 9.33
CA LYS A 81 -24.84 -11.17 9.81
C LYS A 81 -24.51 -12.64 9.61
N ALA A 82 -25.50 -13.49 9.39
CA ALA A 82 -25.29 -14.91 9.12
C ALA A 82 -24.49 -15.11 7.82
N THR A 83 -23.73 -16.19 7.77
CA THR A 83 -22.99 -16.54 6.56
C THR A 83 -23.91 -17.16 5.52
N SER A 84 -23.78 -16.73 4.28
CA SER A 84 -24.43 -17.34 3.11
C SER A 84 -23.53 -18.44 2.56
N GLY A 85 -23.85 -19.71 2.82
CA GLY A 85 -23.05 -20.84 2.33
C GLY A 85 -21.60 -20.83 2.83
N GLY A 86 -21.39 -20.36 4.07
CA GLY A 86 -20.07 -20.24 4.70
C GLY A 86 -19.28 -18.98 4.35
N GLN A 87 -19.84 -18.07 3.54
CA GLN A 87 -19.23 -16.78 3.20
C GLN A 87 -20.02 -15.62 3.83
N SER A 88 -19.37 -14.48 4.06
CA SER A 88 -20.08 -13.27 4.49
C SER A 88 -21.06 -12.83 3.40
N LEU A 89 -22.34 -12.66 3.78
CA LEU A 89 -23.39 -12.22 2.87
C LEU A 89 -23.06 -10.86 2.26
N LEU A 90 -22.72 -9.88 3.10
CA LEU A 90 -22.39 -8.52 2.67
C LEU A 90 -21.13 -8.46 1.81
N GLU A 91 -20.09 -9.22 2.16
CA GLU A 91 -18.87 -9.30 1.34
C GLU A 91 -19.18 -9.83 -0.06
N THR A 92 -19.95 -10.92 -0.12
CA THR A 92 -20.33 -11.58 -1.36
C THR A 92 -21.15 -10.66 -2.24
N LEU A 93 -22.17 -10.00 -1.69
CA LEU A 93 -23.02 -9.06 -2.41
C LEU A 93 -22.24 -7.85 -2.89
N ALA A 94 -21.37 -7.28 -2.06
CA ALA A 94 -20.52 -6.17 -2.45
C ALA A 94 -19.60 -6.54 -3.63
N ALA A 95 -18.97 -7.71 -3.58
CA ALA A 95 -18.12 -8.20 -4.67
C ALA A 95 -18.93 -8.43 -5.96
N GLN A 96 -20.11 -9.05 -5.87
CA GLN A 96 -20.99 -9.30 -7.02
C GLN A 96 -21.48 -7.99 -7.66
N LEU A 97 -21.88 -7.00 -6.86
CA LEU A 97 -22.29 -5.69 -7.35
C LEU A 97 -21.13 -4.93 -8.00
N LEU A 98 -19.93 -4.99 -7.43
CA LEU A 98 -18.75 -4.35 -8.03
C LEU A 98 -18.32 -5.01 -9.35
N LEU A 99 -18.38 -6.35 -9.43
CA LEU A 99 -17.90 -7.09 -10.58
C LEU A 99 -18.95 -7.19 -11.69
N HIS A 100 -20.15 -7.67 -11.36
CA HIS A 100 -21.22 -7.92 -12.32
C HIS A 100 -22.22 -6.78 -12.40
N GLY A 101 -22.41 -6.01 -11.33
CA GLY A 101 -23.45 -4.98 -11.24
C GLY A 101 -24.79 -5.46 -10.69
N ASN A 102 -24.93 -6.78 -10.48
CA ASN A 102 -26.12 -7.42 -9.93
C ASN A 102 -25.74 -8.24 -8.71
N GLY A 103 -26.54 -8.16 -7.65
CA GLY A 103 -26.50 -9.05 -6.50
C GLY A 103 -27.87 -9.70 -6.32
N TYR A 104 -27.90 -10.99 -6.06
CA TYR A 104 -29.14 -11.74 -5.87
C TYR A 104 -29.12 -12.44 -4.53
N VAL A 105 -30.17 -12.27 -3.73
CA VAL A 105 -30.33 -12.97 -2.45
C VAL A 105 -31.59 -13.80 -2.52
N GLN A 106 -31.45 -15.12 -2.45
CA GLN A 106 -32.58 -16.02 -2.28
C GLN A 106 -33.02 -16.02 -0.83
N LEU A 107 -34.32 -15.89 -0.62
CA LEU A 107 -34.98 -15.98 0.66
C LEU A 107 -35.38 -17.44 0.90
N LEU A 108 -34.83 -18.07 1.94
CA LEU A 108 -35.22 -19.42 2.34
C LEU A 108 -36.12 -19.32 3.57
N ALA A 109 -37.39 -19.68 3.39
CA ALA A 109 -38.37 -19.76 4.47
C ALA A 109 -38.44 -21.17 5.06
N ALA A 110 -38.59 -21.26 6.38
CA ALA A 110 -38.93 -22.49 7.08
C ALA A 110 -40.38 -22.92 6.76
N PRO A 111 -40.79 -24.15 7.13
CA PRO A 111 -42.14 -24.66 6.89
C PRO A 111 -43.26 -23.81 7.53
N ASP A 112 -42.95 -23.02 8.54
CA ASP A 112 -43.85 -22.06 9.19
C ASP A 112 -43.99 -20.73 8.43
N GLY A 113 -43.27 -20.56 7.32
CA GLY A 113 -43.29 -19.38 6.46
C GLY A 113 -42.35 -18.26 6.90
N VAL A 114 -41.58 -18.43 7.98
CA VAL A 114 -40.62 -17.42 8.47
C VAL A 114 -39.29 -17.57 7.71
N VAL A 115 -38.69 -16.45 7.29
CA VAL A 115 -37.36 -16.49 6.64
C VAL A 115 -36.29 -16.87 7.66
N CYS A 116 -35.56 -17.94 7.35
CA CYS A 116 -34.50 -18.46 8.23
C CYS A 116 -33.10 -18.26 7.66
N GLU A 117 -32.94 -18.19 6.34
CA GLU A 117 -31.63 -18.06 5.72
C GLU A 117 -31.66 -17.17 4.48
N LEU A 118 -30.58 -16.39 4.31
CA LEU A 118 -30.32 -15.55 3.15
C LEU A 118 -29.15 -16.12 2.37
N TYR A 119 -29.38 -16.43 1.10
CA TYR A 119 -28.35 -17.04 0.26
C TYR A 119 -28.02 -16.17 -0.95
N ALA A 120 -26.79 -15.67 -1.01
CA ALA A 120 -26.30 -14.90 -2.15
C ALA A 120 -26.03 -15.81 -3.35
N LEU A 121 -26.87 -15.68 -4.38
CA LEU A 121 -26.74 -16.44 -5.62
C LEU A 121 -25.73 -15.78 -6.55
N ARG A 122 -25.01 -16.61 -7.31
CA ARG A 122 -23.98 -16.14 -8.24
C ARG A 122 -24.65 -15.50 -9.47
N PRO A 123 -24.36 -14.22 -9.82
CA PRO A 123 -25.14 -13.48 -10.80
C PRO A 123 -25.18 -14.08 -12.20
N GLU A 124 -24.08 -14.67 -12.69
CA GLU A 124 -24.07 -15.21 -14.06
C GLU A 124 -24.92 -16.48 -14.26
N ARG A 125 -25.44 -17.04 -13.15
CA ARG A 125 -26.34 -18.20 -13.15
C ARG A 125 -27.81 -17.79 -13.06
N VAL A 126 -28.10 -16.51 -12.87
CA VAL A 126 -29.47 -15.99 -12.74
C VAL A 126 -29.88 -15.34 -14.05
N SER A 127 -31.12 -15.57 -14.48
CA SER A 127 -31.72 -14.90 -15.63
C SER A 127 -33.11 -14.39 -15.26
N VAL A 128 -33.40 -13.13 -15.60
CA VAL A 128 -34.69 -12.50 -15.34
C VAL A 128 -35.72 -13.00 -16.35
N GLU A 129 -36.88 -13.46 -15.86
CA GLU A 129 -38.09 -13.67 -16.65
C GLU A 129 -39.02 -12.47 -16.45
N ALA A 130 -39.16 -11.66 -17.50
CA ALA A 130 -40.10 -10.55 -17.51
C ALA A 130 -41.52 -11.02 -17.88
N ASP A 131 -42.53 -10.37 -17.34
CA ASP A 131 -43.93 -10.52 -17.76
C ASP A 131 -44.19 -9.86 -19.13
N ALA A 132 -45.43 -9.94 -19.60
CA ALA A 132 -45.85 -9.32 -20.86
C ALA A 132 -45.71 -7.79 -20.90
N ARG A 133 -45.52 -7.14 -19.74
CA ARG A 133 -45.34 -5.68 -19.61
C ARG A 133 -43.87 -5.30 -19.45
N GLY A 134 -42.96 -6.27 -19.42
CA GLY A 134 -41.53 -6.03 -19.21
C GLY A 134 -41.15 -5.84 -17.75
N TRP A 135 -41.94 -6.30 -16.78
CA TRP A 135 -41.57 -6.30 -15.36
C TRP A 135 -41.01 -7.66 -14.92
N PRO A 136 -39.95 -7.72 -14.10
CA PRO A 136 -39.44 -8.97 -13.55
C PRO A 136 -40.52 -9.72 -12.76
N ALA A 137 -40.96 -10.89 -13.26
CA ALA A 137 -41.98 -11.72 -12.61
C ALA A 137 -41.39 -12.95 -11.93
N ALA A 138 -40.28 -13.47 -12.45
CA ALA A 138 -39.56 -14.60 -11.88
C ALA A 138 -38.07 -14.55 -12.26
N PHE A 139 -37.28 -15.36 -11.58
CA PHE A 139 -35.87 -15.56 -11.85
C PHE A 139 -35.61 -17.04 -12.12
N ARG A 140 -34.84 -17.34 -13.16
CA ARG A 140 -34.30 -18.69 -13.39
C ARG A 140 -32.88 -18.76 -12.87
N TYR A 141 -32.64 -19.65 -11.92
CA TYR A 141 -31.30 -19.97 -11.43
C TYR A 141 -30.85 -21.31 -12.00
N LYS A 142 -29.71 -21.31 -12.71
CA LYS A 142 -29.12 -22.51 -13.32
C LYS A 142 -27.85 -22.93 -12.59
N ALA A 143 -27.90 -24.06 -11.90
CA ALA A 143 -26.75 -24.68 -11.23
C ALA A 143 -26.44 -26.04 -11.86
N GLY A 144 -25.49 -26.05 -12.80
CA GLY A 144 -25.20 -27.23 -13.60
C GLY A 144 -26.37 -27.53 -14.55
N GLU A 145 -26.95 -28.72 -14.43
CA GLU A 145 -28.14 -29.14 -15.19
C GLU A 145 -29.46 -28.74 -14.50
N ALA A 146 -29.43 -28.50 -13.19
CA ALA A 146 -30.61 -28.10 -12.44
C ALA A 146 -30.99 -26.65 -12.77
N VAL A 147 -32.26 -26.45 -13.10
CA VAL A 147 -32.86 -25.12 -13.31
C VAL A 147 -34.00 -24.96 -12.31
N THR A 148 -33.85 -23.99 -11.42
CA THR A 148 -34.88 -23.61 -10.44
C THR A 148 -35.51 -22.30 -10.86
N ARG A 149 -36.84 -22.27 -10.94
CA ARG A 149 -37.59 -21.03 -11.15
C ARG A 149 -38.02 -20.50 -9.78
N LEU A 150 -37.62 -19.28 -9.47
CA LEU A 150 -37.91 -18.57 -8.24
C LEU A 150 -38.85 -17.42 -8.55
N ALA A 151 -39.92 -17.26 -7.76
CA ALA A 151 -40.84 -16.14 -7.92
C ALA A 151 -40.16 -14.83 -7.49
N ALA A 152 -40.67 -13.68 -7.97
CA ALA A 152 -40.09 -12.37 -7.66
C ALA A 152 -40.05 -12.04 -6.15
N ASN A 153 -40.96 -12.61 -5.35
CA ASN A 153 -41.00 -12.42 -3.90
C ASN A 153 -40.05 -13.36 -3.12
N GLU A 154 -39.46 -14.36 -3.77
CA GLU A 154 -38.49 -15.30 -3.17
C GLU A 154 -37.04 -14.85 -3.38
N MET A 155 -36.83 -13.72 -4.08
CA MET A 155 -35.50 -13.21 -4.42
C MET A 155 -35.42 -11.69 -4.30
N ILE A 156 -34.39 -11.22 -3.61
CA ILE A 156 -34.01 -9.80 -3.60
C ILE A 156 -33.00 -9.57 -4.72
N HIS A 157 -33.34 -8.72 -5.67
CA HIS A 157 -32.45 -8.33 -6.77
C HIS A 157 -31.91 -6.91 -6.56
N ILE A 158 -30.63 -6.83 -6.19
CA ILE A 158 -29.91 -5.58 -5.97
C ILE A 158 -29.20 -5.19 -7.27
N ARG A 159 -29.41 -3.96 -7.73
CA ARG A 159 -28.87 -3.47 -9.00
C ARG A 159 -28.05 -2.19 -8.84
N THR A 160 -26.93 -2.17 -9.53
CA THR A 160 -26.24 -0.92 -9.87
C THR A 160 -26.92 -0.25 -11.07
N HIS A 161 -26.65 1.03 -11.29
CA HIS A 161 -27.28 1.77 -12.37
C HIS A 161 -26.72 1.31 -13.73
N HIS A 162 -27.61 0.98 -14.67
CA HIS A 162 -27.27 0.68 -16.06
C HIS A 162 -28.10 1.60 -16.99
N PRO A 163 -27.48 2.43 -17.84
CA PRO A 163 -28.22 3.39 -18.66
C PRO A 163 -28.88 2.79 -19.91
N LEU A 164 -28.49 1.57 -20.31
CA LEU A 164 -28.95 0.90 -21.54
C LEU A 164 -29.74 -0.39 -21.30
N ASP A 165 -29.96 -0.79 -20.04
CA ASP A 165 -30.58 -2.07 -19.69
C ASP A 165 -31.51 -1.83 -18.52
N ASP A 166 -32.78 -2.23 -18.69
CA ASP A 166 -33.83 -1.99 -17.70
C ASP A 166 -33.89 -3.07 -16.63
N HIS A 167 -33.23 -4.21 -16.85
CA HIS A 167 -33.30 -5.39 -16.00
C HIS A 167 -32.01 -5.65 -15.23
N TYR A 168 -30.85 -5.42 -15.84
CA TYR A 168 -29.55 -5.72 -15.23
C TYR A 168 -28.78 -4.46 -14.83
N GLY A 169 -28.03 -4.54 -13.74
CA GLY A 169 -27.07 -3.51 -13.36
C GLY A 169 -25.72 -3.64 -14.07
N LEU A 170 -24.94 -2.55 -14.06
CA LEU A 170 -23.61 -2.46 -14.68
C LEU A 170 -22.49 -2.50 -13.65
N GLY A 171 -21.68 -3.56 -13.67
CA GLY A 171 -20.47 -3.67 -12.85
C GLY A 171 -19.25 -2.95 -13.44
N CYS A 172 -18.22 -2.78 -12.62
CA CYS A 172 -16.96 -2.12 -13.00
C CYS A 172 -16.04 -3.02 -13.84
N LEU A 173 -16.22 -4.34 -13.80
CA LEU A 173 -15.32 -5.30 -14.42
C LEU A 173 -15.23 -5.13 -15.95
N GLY A 174 -16.37 -4.91 -16.60
CA GLY A 174 -16.42 -4.67 -18.05
C GLY A 174 -15.64 -3.42 -18.45
N ALA A 175 -15.80 -2.33 -17.69
CA ALA A 175 -15.06 -1.07 -17.92
C ALA A 175 -13.55 -1.22 -17.64
N ALA A 176 -13.16 -2.02 -16.66
CA ALA A 176 -11.76 -2.28 -16.31
C ALA A 176 -11.06 -3.29 -17.24
N SER A 177 -11.80 -4.03 -18.06
CA SER A 177 -11.29 -5.19 -18.84
C SER A 177 -10.09 -4.86 -19.72
N GLY A 178 -10.08 -3.70 -20.38
CA GLY A 178 -8.95 -3.22 -21.17
C GLY A 178 -7.68 -3.04 -20.34
N ALA A 179 -7.76 -2.28 -19.26
CA ALA A 179 -6.64 -2.05 -18.35
C ALA A 179 -6.14 -3.36 -17.70
N ILE A 180 -7.06 -4.26 -17.33
CA ILE A 180 -6.74 -5.60 -16.81
C ILE A 180 -5.91 -6.39 -17.82
N ALA A 181 -6.34 -6.47 -19.08
CA ALA A 181 -5.61 -7.27 -20.05
C ALA A 181 -4.27 -6.63 -20.44
N ILE A 182 -4.14 -5.29 -20.44
CA ILE A 182 -2.85 -4.61 -20.59
C ILE A 182 -1.90 -5.02 -19.44
N HIS A 183 -2.39 -4.95 -18.20
CA HIS A 183 -1.60 -5.30 -17.02
C HIS A 183 -1.18 -6.78 -17.00
N ASN A 184 -2.11 -7.69 -17.35
CA ASN A 184 -1.84 -9.13 -17.43
C ASN A 184 -0.87 -9.45 -18.57
N ALA A 185 -1.07 -8.88 -19.76
CA ALA A 185 -0.20 -9.05 -20.90
C ALA A 185 1.21 -8.55 -20.60
N SER A 186 1.35 -7.37 -19.96
CA SER A 186 2.64 -6.84 -19.51
C SER A 186 3.33 -7.78 -18.52
N THR A 187 2.57 -8.42 -17.63
CA THR A 187 3.12 -9.38 -16.66
C THR A 187 3.57 -10.68 -17.33
N ARG A 188 2.76 -11.24 -18.23
CA ARG A 188 3.11 -12.43 -19.01
C ARG A 188 4.31 -12.17 -19.92
N TRP A 189 4.35 -11.03 -20.58
CA TRP A 189 5.46 -10.61 -21.43
C TRP A 189 6.74 -10.44 -20.61
N ASN A 190 6.70 -9.75 -19.46
CA ASN A 190 7.86 -9.61 -18.58
C ASN A 190 8.36 -10.95 -18.06
N LYS A 191 7.46 -11.87 -17.69
CA LYS A 191 7.83 -13.23 -17.29
C LYS A 191 8.49 -13.97 -18.45
N ALA A 192 7.86 -13.99 -19.62
CA ALA A 192 8.41 -14.63 -20.81
C ALA A 192 9.76 -14.03 -21.21
N LEU A 193 9.91 -12.71 -21.10
CA LEU A 193 11.17 -12.04 -21.30
C LEU A 193 12.21 -12.52 -20.30
N LEU A 194 11.93 -12.60 -19.00
CA LEU A 194 12.89 -13.10 -18.01
C LEU A 194 13.24 -14.58 -18.22
N ASP A 195 12.24 -15.41 -18.53
CA ASP A 195 12.41 -16.82 -18.86
C ASP A 195 13.30 -17.00 -20.11
N ASN A 196 13.19 -16.07 -21.08
CA ASN A 196 13.92 -16.09 -22.35
C ASN A 196 15.14 -15.17 -22.39
N ALA A 197 15.39 -14.30 -21.40
CA ALA A 197 16.51 -13.34 -21.36
C ALA A 197 17.87 -14.04 -21.18
N ALA A 198 17.85 -15.36 -20.97
CA ALA A 198 18.97 -16.26 -21.18
C ALA A 198 19.39 -16.38 -22.65
N ARG A 199 18.48 -16.09 -23.59
CA ARG A 199 18.68 -16.14 -25.04
C ARG A 199 18.86 -14.73 -25.56
N PRO A 200 20.01 -14.37 -26.14
CA PRO A 200 20.08 -13.16 -26.93
C PRO A 200 19.07 -13.30 -28.08
N SER A 201 18.22 -12.30 -28.28
CA SER A 201 17.35 -12.21 -29.45
C SER A 201 18.07 -11.42 -30.55
N GLY A 202 18.35 -12.12 -31.64
CA GLY A 202 19.18 -11.63 -32.73
C GLY A 202 19.13 -12.57 -33.92
N ALA A 203 19.66 -12.08 -35.04
CA ALA A 203 19.84 -12.87 -36.25
C ALA A 203 21.32 -13.25 -36.39
N LEU A 204 21.58 -14.50 -36.76
CA LEU A 204 22.84 -14.80 -37.42
C LEU A 204 22.76 -14.27 -38.84
N VAL A 205 23.66 -13.35 -39.17
CA VAL A 205 23.89 -12.87 -40.52
C VAL A 205 25.13 -13.56 -41.05
N HIS A 206 24.97 -14.26 -42.17
CA HIS A 206 26.07 -14.91 -42.88
C HIS A 206 26.57 -13.96 -43.98
N GLU A 207 27.79 -13.44 -43.85
CA GLU A 207 28.37 -12.47 -44.79
C GLU A 207 29.27 -13.13 -45.85
N ALA A 208 29.32 -14.48 -45.95
CA ALA A 208 30.14 -15.17 -46.94
C ALA A 208 29.45 -15.30 -48.32
N ALA A 209 30.26 -15.45 -49.37
CA ALA A 209 29.81 -15.49 -50.76
C ALA A 209 29.03 -16.76 -51.14
N GLU A 210 29.21 -17.85 -50.38
CA GLU A 210 28.52 -19.13 -50.58
C GLU A 210 27.43 -19.33 -49.51
N ALA A 211 26.27 -19.81 -49.94
CA ALA A 211 25.16 -20.14 -49.04
C ALA A 211 25.48 -21.40 -48.21
N LEU A 212 24.97 -21.45 -46.98
CA LEU A 212 25.06 -22.64 -46.12
C LEU A 212 24.34 -23.82 -46.79
N SER A 213 24.96 -25.00 -46.77
CA SER A 213 24.26 -26.22 -47.18
C SER A 213 23.15 -26.59 -46.18
N GLY A 214 22.16 -27.38 -46.60
CA GLY A 214 21.05 -27.79 -45.72
C GLY A 214 21.53 -28.49 -44.44
N GLU A 215 22.52 -29.39 -44.56
CA GLU A 215 23.11 -30.09 -43.42
C GLU A 215 23.85 -29.14 -42.46
N GLN A 216 24.55 -28.14 -42.99
CA GLN A 216 25.23 -27.12 -42.18
C GLN A 216 24.23 -26.25 -41.42
N PHE A 217 23.11 -25.89 -42.06
CA PHE A 217 22.05 -25.13 -41.44
C PHE A 217 21.39 -25.90 -40.29
N ASP A 218 21.04 -27.18 -40.52
CA ASP A 218 20.39 -28.01 -39.50
C ASP A 218 21.31 -28.24 -38.29
N ARG A 219 22.60 -28.51 -38.53
CA ARG A 219 23.61 -28.61 -37.46
C ARG A 219 23.73 -27.32 -36.66
N LEU A 220 23.82 -26.17 -37.32
CA LEU A 220 23.90 -24.86 -36.67
C LEU A 220 22.64 -24.55 -35.87
N GLN A 221 21.46 -24.94 -36.38
CA GLN A 221 20.19 -24.77 -35.69
C GLN A 221 20.11 -25.64 -34.42
N GLU A 222 20.56 -26.90 -34.49
CA GLU A 222 20.63 -27.79 -33.32
C GLU A 222 21.64 -27.31 -32.29
N GLU A 223 22.82 -26.85 -32.72
CA GLU A 223 23.85 -26.31 -31.85
C GLU A 223 23.38 -25.03 -31.15
N LEU A 224 22.66 -24.14 -31.86
CA LEU A 224 22.04 -22.96 -31.29
C LEU A 224 20.96 -23.33 -30.26
N LYS A 225 20.07 -24.27 -30.61
CA LYS A 225 19.04 -24.77 -29.68
C LYS A 225 19.67 -25.37 -28.43
N ARG A 226 20.73 -26.17 -28.56
CA ARG A 226 21.43 -26.82 -27.44
C ARG A 226 22.20 -25.83 -26.58
N SER A 227 22.86 -24.86 -27.20
CA SER A 227 23.72 -23.89 -26.50
C SER A 227 22.96 -22.78 -25.78
N PHE A 228 21.69 -22.54 -26.16
CA PHE A 228 20.85 -21.48 -25.59
C PHE A 228 19.51 -22.01 -25.02
N SER A 229 19.31 -23.32 -24.89
CA SER A 229 18.15 -23.89 -24.17
C SER A 229 18.47 -24.10 -22.69
N GLY A 230 17.51 -23.81 -21.81
CA GLY A 230 17.68 -23.95 -20.37
C GLY A 230 18.27 -22.71 -19.70
N GLN A 231 17.96 -22.54 -18.41
CA GLN A 231 18.36 -21.38 -17.61
C GLN A 231 19.88 -21.31 -17.40
N ASP A 232 20.57 -22.46 -17.29
CA ASP A 232 22.02 -22.54 -17.07
C ASP A 232 22.86 -22.09 -18.26
N ASN A 233 22.24 -22.00 -19.44
CA ASN A 233 22.88 -21.61 -20.68
C ASN A 233 22.77 -20.12 -20.98
N ALA A 234 22.18 -19.35 -20.06
CA ALA A 234 22.09 -17.89 -20.11
C ALA A 234 23.46 -17.23 -20.20
N GLY A 235 23.68 -16.39 -21.23
CA GLY A 235 24.91 -15.59 -21.34
C GLY A 235 26.16 -16.39 -21.71
N ARG A 236 26.03 -17.65 -22.17
CA ARG A 236 27.15 -18.40 -22.75
C ARG A 236 27.68 -17.66 -23.99
N PRO A 237 28.99 -17.39 -24.09
CA PRO A 237 29.57 -16.81 -25.29
C PRO A 237 29.34 -17.74 -26.49
N MET A 238 28.81 -17.20 -27.59
CA MET A 238 28.68 -17.95 -28.84
C MET A 238 29.99 -17.91 -29.61
N LEU A 239 30.48 -19.08 -30.02
CA LEU A 239 31.52 -19.16 -31.04
C LEU A 239 30.84 -19.05 -32.40
N LEU A 240 31.29 -18.09 -33.21
CA LEU A 240 30.79 -17.85 -34.56
C LEU A 240 31.95 -18.09 -35.53
N GLU A 241 31.78 -19.03 -36.45
CA GLU A 241 32.78 -19.40 -37.46
C GLU A 241 32.33 -18.96 -38.86
N GLY A 242 33.24 -18.91 -39.83
CA GLY A 242 32.88 -18.83 -41.25
C GLY A 242 32.17 -17.57 -41.75
N GLY A 243 32.38 -16.40 -41.12
CA GLY A 243 31.72 -15.15 -41.52
C GLY A 243 30.31 -14.97 -40.96
N LEU A 244 29.92 -15.82 -39.99
CA LEU A 244 28.69 -15.64 -39.22
C LEU A 244 28.85 -14.50 -38.22
N LYS A 245 27.88 -13.60 -38.19
CA LYS A 245 27.82 -12.44 -37.29
C LYS A 245 26.49 -12.41 -36.57
N TRP A 246 26.54 -12.32 -35.25
CA TRP A 246 25.34 -12.12 -34.45
C TRP A 246 24.93 -10.64 -34.48
N GLN A 247 23.76 -10.33 -35.03
CA GLN A 247 23.15 -9.01 -34.99
C GLN A 247 21.98 -9.02 -33.99
N THR A 248 22.07 -8.22 -32.93
CA THR A 248 20.99 -8.09 -31.95
C THR A 248 19.80 -7.36 -32.58
N LEU A 249 18.65 -8.04 -32.68
CA LEU A 249 17.42 -7.49 -33.29
C LEU A 249 16.50 -6.81 -32.27
N SER A 250 16.93 -6.67 -31.02
CA SER A 250 16.02 -6.42 -29.90
C SER A 250 16.09 -4.98 -29.42
N LEU A 251 14.94 -4.31 -29.38
CA LEU A 251 14.73 -3.17 -28.48
C LEU A 251 14.99 -3.63 -27.04
N THR A 252 15.73 -2.86 -26.26
CA THR A 252 15.90 -3.22 -24.86
C THR A 252 14.57 -2.97 -24.13
N PRO A 253 14.22 -3.78 -23.12
CA PRO A 253 13.01 -3.55 -22.30
C PRO A 253 12.95 -2.16 -21.66
N ALA A 254 14.12 -1.52 -21.45
CA ALA A 254 14.24 -0.16 -20.99
C ALA A 254 13.81 0.88 -22.04
N ASP A 255 13.92 0.56 -23.33
CA ASP A 255 13.57 1.46 -24.45
C ASP A 255 12.05 1.49 -24.73
N MET A 256 11.26 0.55 -24.21
CA MET A 256 9.83 0.41 -24.53
C MET A 256 8.85 0.91 -23.44
N ASP A 257 9.36 1.49 -22.33
CA ASP A 257 8.56 1.99 -21.17
C ASP A 257 7.40 1.07 -20.70
N PHE A 258 7.62 -0.25 -20.71
CA PHE A 258 6.62 -1.21 -20.23
C PHE A 258 6.30 -1.04 -18.74
N ALA A 259 7.27 -0.56 -17.96
CA ALA A 259 7.07 -0.26 -16.54
C ALA A 259 6.06 0.89 -16.36
N GLY A 260 6.15 1.95 -17.16
CA GLY A 260 5.19 3.05 -17.17
C GLY A 260 3.80 2.60 -17.58
N LEU A 261 3.70 1.84 -18.68
CA LEU A 261 2.43 1.28 -19.17
C LEU A 261 1.75 0.36 -18.13
N LYS A 262 2.50 -0.55 -17.51
CA LYS A 262 1.97 -1.43 -16.45
C LYS A 262 1.50 -0.64 -15.23
N ALA A 263 2.24 0.39 -14.83
CA ALA A 263 1.86 1.24 -13.71
C ALA A 263 0.62 2.10 -14.03
N ALA A 264 0.49 2.59 -15.26
CA ALA A 264 -0.71 3.31 -15.72
C ALA A 264 -1.94 2.40 -15.71
N ALA A 265 -1.84 1.20 -16.30
CA ALA A 265 -2.91 0.20 -16.29
C ALA A 265 -3.33 -0.18 -14.86
N ALA A 266 -2.38 -0.35 -13.93
CA ALA A 266 -2.71 -0.61 -12.53
C ALA A 266 -3.51 0.53 -11.88
N ARG A 267 -3.23 1.81 -12.22
CA ARG A 267 -3.99 2.96 -11.72
C ARG A 267 -5.37 3.06 -12.35
N GLU A 268 -5.52 2.74 -13.63
CA GLU A 268 -6.82 2.68 -14.30
C GLU A 268 -7.72 1.60 -13.69
N ILE A 269 -7.16 0.43 -13.35
CA ILE A 269 -7.89 -0.62 -12.62
C ILE A 269 -8.36 -0.09 -11.25
N ALA A 270 -7.48 0.58 -10.51
CA ALA A 270 -7.83 1.15 -9.21
C ALA A 270 -8.95 2.20 -9.32
N LEU A 271 -8.89 3.06 -10.35
CA LEU A 271 -9.90 4.06 -10.66
C LEU A 271 -11.26 3.40 -10.96
N ALA A 272 -11.29 2.34 -11.76
CA ALA A 272 -12.52 1.67 -12.15
C ALA A 272 -13.30 1.10 -10.94
N PHE A 273 -12.59 0.60 -9.92
CA PHE A 273 -13.19 0.10 -8.68
C PHE A 273 -13.34 1.18 -7.58
N GLY A 274 -13.01 2.45 -7.87
CA GLY A 274 -13.14 3.54 -6.90
C GLY A 274 -12.13 3.48 -5.75
N VAL A 275 -11.01 2.78 -5.91
CA VAL A 275 -10.00 2.62 -4.86
C VAL A 275 -8.82 3.57 -5.07
N PRO A 276 -8.46 4.40 -4.06
CA PRO A 276 -7.27 5.24 -4.15
C PRO A 276 -5.99 4.40 -4.37
N PRO A 277 -5.17 4.69 -5.40
CA PRO A 277 -3.99 3.87 -5.75
C PRO A 277 -3.00 3.64 -4.61
N MET A 278 -2.87 4.61 -3.70
CA MET A 278 -1.98 4.53 -2.55
C MET A 278 -2.41 3.46 -1.54
N LEU A 279 -3.71 3.18 -1.40
CA LEU A 279 -4.20 2.10 -0.53
C LEU A 279 -3.89 0.71 -1.10
N LEU A 280 -3.69 0.63 -2.42
CA LEU A 280 -3.21 -0.56 -3.12
C LEU A 280 -1.68 -0.69 -3.14
N GLY A 281 -0.95 0.25 -2.54
CA GLY A 281 0.51 0.28 -2.55
C GLY A 281 1.11 0.62 -3.92
N LEU A 282 0.33 1.19 -4.84
CA LEU A 282 0.83 1.59 -6.15
C LEU A 282 1.76 2.81 -6.02
N PRO A 283 2.84 2.89 -6.81
CA PRO A 283 3.84 3.94 -6.67
C PRO A 283 3.28 5.35 -6.97
N GLY A 284 3.65 6.32 -6.13
CA GLY A 284 3.25 7.73 -6.20
C GLY A 284 3.70 8.52 -4.97
N ASP A 285 3.44 9.84 -4.95
CA ASP A 285 3.78 10.71 -3.81
C ASP A 285 2.86 10.43 -2.60
N ALA A 286 3.20 9.41 -1.82
CA ALA A 286 2.50 9.03 -0.60
C ALA A 286 3.07 9.77 0.62
N THR A 287 2.25 10.61 1.27
CA THR A 287 2.53 11.16 2.61
C THR A 287 1.48 10.64 3.59
N TYR A 288 1.76 10.65 4.90
CA TYR A 288 0.80 10.20 5.92
C TYR A 288 -0.53 10.98 5.89
N ALA A 289 -0.46 12.29 5.63
CA ALA A 289 -1.65 13.13 5.48
C ALA A 289 -2.48 12.66 4.29
N ASN A 290 -1.83 12.43 3.13
CA ASN A 290 -2.52 11.90 1.96
C ASN A 290 -3.14 10.53 2.25
N TYR A 291 -2.44 9.64 2.98
CA TYR A 291 -2.95 8.30 3.29
C TYR A 291 -4.22 8.34 4.13
N ARG A 292 -4.25 9.18 5.18
CA ARG A 292 -5.44 9.37 6.03
C ARG A 292 -6.62 9.89 5.21
N GLU A 293 -6.40 10.92 4.38
CA GLU A 293 -7.45 11.46 3.52
C GLU A 293 -7.92 10.45 2.47
N ALA A 294 -7.02 9.67 1.88
CA ALA A 294 -7.38 8.62 0.93
C ALA A 294 -8.23 7.51 1.59
N ASN A 295 -7.89 7.11 2.82
CA ASN A 295 -8.70 6.16 3.56
C ASN A 295 -10.10 6.71 3.82
N LYS A 296 -10.22 7.96 4.30
CA LYS A 296 -11.54 8.62 4.49
C LYS A 296 -12.33 8.70 3.18
N ALA A 297 -11.68 9.03 2.07
CA ALA A 297 -12.32 9.12 0.76
C ALA A 297 -12.87 7.75 0.32
N LEU A 298 -12.11 6.66 0.48
CA LEU A 298 -12.57 5.30 0.18
C LEU A 298 -13.85 4.97 0.97
N TRP A 299 -13.86 5.25 2.28
CA TRP A 299 -15.02 4.98 3.12
C TRP A 299 -16.25 5.77 2.67
N ARG A 300 -16.10 7.08 2.42
CA ARG A 300 -17.21 7.96 2.04
C ARG A 300 -17.74 7.73 0.63
N GLN A 301 -16.87 7.44 -0.32
CA GLN A 301 -17.23 7.43 -1.74
C GLN A 301 -17.53 6.03 -2.27
N ALA A 302 -16.98 4.98 -1.65
CA ALA A 302 -17.15 3.60 -2.12
C ALA A 302 -17.85 2.71 -1.08
N ILE A 303 -17.28 2.58 0.13
CA ILE A 303 -17.75 1.57 1.11
C ILE A 303 -19.13 1.92 1.65
N LEU A 304 -19.32 3.10 2.23
CA LEU A 304 -20.60 3.49 2.85
C LEU A 304 -21.76 3.55 1.85
N PRO A 305 -21.62 4.16 0.65
CA PRO A 305 -22.71 4.17 -0.33
C PRO A 305 -23.08 2.77 -0.83
N LEU A 306 -22.10 1.87 -0.98
CA LEU A 306 -22.36 0.49 -1.39
C LEU A 306 -23.03 -0.31 -0.27
N ALA A 307 -22.56 -0.15 0.97
CA ALA A 307 -23.17 -0.77 2.15
C ALA A 307 -24.62 -0.31 2.33
N GLY A 308 -24.88 1.00 2.27
CA GLY A 308 -26.23 1.56 2.36
C GLY A 308 -27.15 0.98 1.30
N LYS A 309 -26.73 0.96 0.02
CA LYS A 309 -27.53 0.35 -1.06
C LYS A 309 -27.88 -1.12 -0.81
N ILE A 310 -26.94 -1.90 -0.29
CA ILE A 310 -27.18 -3.32 0.02
C ILE A 310 -28.18 -3.44 1.17
N LEU A 311 -27.97 -2.70 2.25
CA LEU A 311 -28.82 -2.73 3.44
C LEU A 311 -30.23 -2.23 3.14
N ASP A 312 -30.38 -1.16 2.37
CA ASP A 312 -31.68 -0.63 1.94
C ASP A 312 -32.47 -1.68 1.15
N ALA A 313 -31.82 -2.37 0.21
CA ALA A 313 -32.46 -3.41 -0.59
C ALA A 313 -32.80 -4.67 0.24
N LEU A 314 -31.95 -5.04 1.20
CA LEU A 314 -32.25 -6.11 2.15
C LEU A 314 -33.42 -5.73 3.06
N SER A 315 -33.44 -4.51 3.58
CA SER A 315 -34.55 -3.95 4.36
C SER A 315 -35.84 -4.02 3.57
N GLU A 316 -35.86 -3.56 2.32
CA GLU A 316 -37.03 -3.60 1.45
C GLU A 316 -37.53 -5.03 1.19
N GLY A 317 -36.62 -5.95 0.85
CA GLY A 317 -36.99 -7.33 0.55
C GLY A 317 -37.46 -8.13 1.77
N LEU A 318 -37.04 -7.75 2.97
CA LEU A 318 -37.41 -8.41 4.23
C LEU A 318 -38.67 -7.82 4.90
N ARG A 319 -39.21 -6.71 4.38
CA ARG A 319 -40.43 -6.05 4.90
C ARG A 319 -41.62 -6.99 5.14
N PRO A 320 -41.88 -8.04 4.31
CA PRO A 320 -43.01 -8.93 4.55
C PRO A 320 -42.94 -9.70 5.88
N TRP A 321 -41.73 -9.91 6.44
CA TRP A 321 -41.51 -10.63 7.69
C TRP A 321 -41.18 -9.71 8.86
N PHE A 322 -40.56 -8.56 8.60
CA PHE A 322 -40.16 -7.59 9.60
C PHE A 322 -40.79 -6.23 9.27
N SER A 323 -41.89 -5.89 9.94
CA SER A 323 -42.55 -4.59 9.80
C SER A 323 -41.62 -3.46 10.25
N ASP A 324 -41.54 -2.38 9.46
CA ASP A 324 -40.70 -1.20 9.75
C ASP A 324 -39.20 -1.51 9.94
N LEU A 325 -38.69 -2.54 9.26
CA LEU A 325 -37.27 -2.90 9.30
C LEU A 325 -36.37 -1.81 8.70
N ALA A 326 -35.56 -1.18 9.54
CA ALA A 326 -34.51 -0.26 9.17
C ALA A 326 -33.15 -0.90 9.44
N LEU A 327 -32.39 -1.18 8.38
CA LEU A 327 -31.00 -1.62 8.45
C LEU A 327 -30.12 -0.47 8.01
N ALA A 328 -29.19 -0.04 8.86
CA ALA A 328 -28.30 1.06 8.58
C ALA A 328 -26.88 0.78 9.05
N VAL A 329 -25.95 1.55 8.50
CA VAL A 329 -24.58 1.59 8.98
C VAL A 329 -24.51 2.50 10.20
N ASP A 330 -23.96 1.99 11.29
CA ASP A 330 -23.58 2.81 12.43
C ASP A 330 -22.28 3.57 12.09
N VAL A 331 -22.45 4.76 11.51
CA VAL A 331 -21.33 5.61 11.09
C VAL A 331 -20.45 6.03 12.29
N ASP A 332 -21.00 6.07 13.50
CA ASP A 332 -20.28 6.45 14.71
C ASP A 332 -19.33 5.37 15.21
N GLN A 333 -19.55 4.11 14.86
CA GLN A 333 -18.60 3.04 15.18
C GLN A 333 -17.50 2.87 14.11
N VAL A 334 -17.53 3.64 13.02
CA VAL A 334 -16.52 3.57 11.96
C VAL A 334 -15.24 4.31 12.38
N SER A 335 -14.21 3.55 12.74
CA SER A 335 -12.91 4.07 13.19
C SER A 335 -12.25 5.03 12.19
N ALA A 336 -12.40 4.78 10.88
CA ALA A 336 -11.83 5.61 9.81
C ALA A 336 -12.40 7.05 9.77
N LEU A 337 -13.58 7.28 10.37
CA LEU A 337 -14.28 8.58 10.38
C LEU A 337 -14.25 9.28 11.74
N SER A 338 -13.59 8.68 12.74
CA SER A 338 -13.50 9.18 14.12
C SER A 338 -13.06 10.65 14.24
N GLU A 339 -12.09 11.07 13.43
CA GLU A 339 -11.57 12.46 13.46
C GLU A 339 -12.58 13.50 12.95
N ASP A 340 -13.39 13.11 11.97
CA ASP A 340 -14.41 14.01 11.43
C ASP A 340 -15.58 14.10 12.41
N ARG A 341 -15.85 13.02 13.15
CA ARG A 341 -16.77 13.01 14.29
C ARG A 341 -16.26 13.90 15.42
N GLU A 342 -14.98 13.79 15.82
CA GLU A 342 -14.38 14.66 16.83
C GLU A 342 -14.54 16.13 16.46
N ARG A 343 -14.31 16.47 15.18
CA ARG A 343 -14.51 17.84 14.67
C ARG A 343 -15.97 18.28 14.76
N LEU A 344 -16.92 17.43 14.36
CA LEU A 344 -18.35 17.72 14.47
C LEU A 344 -18.75 17.94 15.92
N TRP A 345 -18.35 17.04 16.83
CA TRP A 345 -18.67 17.12 18.25
C TRP A 345 -18.06 18.35 18.91
N ALA A 346 -16.83 18.74 18.56
CA ALA A 346 -16.23 19.98 19.03
C ALA A 346 -17.02 21.22 18.57
N GLN A 347 -17.52 21.22 17.32
CA GLN A 347 -18.34 22.31 16.79
C GLN A 347 -19.72 22.39 17.48
N VAL A 348 -20.38 21.25 17.67
CA VAL A 348 -21.69 21.16 18.33
C VAL A 348 -21.58 21.51 19.82
N ALA A 349 -20.56 21.01 20.51
CA ALA A 349 -20.33 21.31 21.92
C ALA A 349 -20.08 22.82 22.14
N GLY A 350 -19.26 23.44 21.28
CA GLY A 350 -18.94 24.87 21.33
C GLY A 350 -20.03 25.81 20.79
N ALA A 351 -21.15 25.28 20.28
CA ALA A 351 -22.27 26.10 19.83
C ALA A 351 -23.16 26.50 21.02
N ASP A 352 -22.85 27.63 21.67
CA ASP A 352 -23.56 28.08 22.89
C ASP A 352 -25.04 28.47 22.63
N PHE A 353 -25.42 28.68 21.37
CA PHE A 353 -26.78 29.05 20.98
C PHE A 353 -27.73 27.86 20.85
N LEU A 354 -27.23 26.61 20.87
CA LEU A 354 -28.05 25.39 20.82
C LEU A 354 -28.33 24.87 22.23
N THR A 355 -29.57 24.44 22.46
CA THR A 355 -29.97 23.71 23.67
C THR A 355 -29.32 22.34 23.74
N LEU A 356 -29.30 21.71 24.92
CA LEU A 356 -28.75 20.36 25.08
C LEU A 356 -29.48 19.33 24.20
N GLU A 357 -30.80 19.45 24.07
CA GLU A 357 -31.61 18.57 23.24
C GLU A 357 -31.31 18.74 21.76
N GLU A 358 -31.18 19.99 21.27
CA GLU A 358 -30.76 20.27 19.91
C GLU A 358 -29.33 19.75 19.65
N LYS A 359 -28.41 19.91 20.60
CA LYS A 359 -27.05 19.36 20.49
C LYS A 359 -27.05 17.83 20.42
N ARG A 360 -27.88 17.16 21.22
CA ARG A 360 -28.04 15.70 21.20
C ARG A 360 -28.64 15.22 19.89
N ALA A 361 -29.66 15.89 19.39
CA ALA A 361 -30.29 15.59 18.10
C ALA A 361 -29.29 15.75 16.94
N VAL A 362 -28.50 16.83 16.91
CA VAL A 362 -27.44 17.02 15.90
C VAL A 362 -26.35 15.96 16.00
N ALA A 363 -26.05 15.49 17.23
CA ALA A 363 -25.10 14.41 17.47
C ALA A 363 -25.68 13.00 17.27
N GLY A 364 -26.96 12.87 16.86
CA GLY A 364 -27.60 11.59 16.57
C GLY A 364 -28.04 10.79 17.80
N PHE A 365 -28.07 11.41 18.99
CA PHE A 365 -28.57 10.76 20.20
C PHE A 365 -30.08 10.94 20.34
N ASP A 366 -30.75 9.90 20.83
CA ASP A 366 -32.15 9.97 21.20
C ASP A 366 -32.41 11.10 22.21
N PRO A 367 -33.58 11.77 22.12
CA PRO A 367 -34.01 12.70 23.14
C PRO A 367 -33.97 11.99 24.50
N VAL A 368 -33.59 12.75 25.53
CA VAL A 368 -33.63 12.21 26.88
C VAL A 368 -35.10 11.94 27.17
N SER A 369 -35.52 10.67 27.15
CA SER A 369 -36.85 10.33 27.64
C SER A 369 -36.93 10.87 29.06
N GLU A 370 -37.95 11.64 29.39
CA GLU A 370 -38.35 11.91 30.78
C GLU A 370 -38.77 10.58 31.44
N LYS A 371 -37.84 9.64 31.59
CA LYS A 371 -37.95 8.59 32.60
C LYS A 371 -37.62 9.30 33.89
N THR A 372 -38.68 9.86 34.45
CA THR A 372 -38.88 10.18 35.86
C THR A 372 -37.55 10.48 36.54
N SER A 373 -37.11 11.74 36.50
CA SER A 373 -36.41 12.22 37.68
C SER A 373 -37.42 12.04 38.81
N VAL A 374 -37.34 10.89 39.48
CA VAL A 374 -37.99 10.70 40.77
C VAL A 374 -37.55 11.93 41.55
N PRO A 375 -38.46 12.86 41.90
CA PRO A 375 -38.06 13.99 42.70
C PRO A 375 -37.35 13.40 43.92
N ALA A 376 -36.27 14.02 44.40
CA ALA A 376 -35.46 13.44 45.48
C ALA A 376 -36.28 13.08 46.74
N SER A 377 -37.53 13.55 46.83
CA SER A 377 -38.56 13.19 47.81
C SER A 377 -39.16 11.79 47.69
N GLU A 378 -39.05 11.08 46.57
CA GLU A 378 -39.65 9.74 46.37
C GLU A 378 -38.63 8.58 46.45
N LEU A 379 -37.35 8.89 46.71
CA LEU A 379 -36.36 7.91 47.15
C LEU A 379 -36.42 7.72 48.68
N GLU A 380 -37.62 7.55 49.23
CA GLU A 380 -37.79 7.06 50.61
C GLU A 380 -37.72 5.54 50.62
N ASN A 381 -36.64 5.02 51.18
CA ASN A 381 -36.55 3.61 51.56
C ASN A 381 -37.72 3.30 52.52
N LYS A 382 -38.30 2.09 52.46
CA LYS A 382 -39.44 1.61 53.28
C LYS A 382 -39.26 1.65 54.82
N THR A 383 -38.25 2.35 55.32
CA THR A 383 -37.95 2.58 56.74
C THR A 383 -37.91 4.07 57.14
N GLY A 384 -38.19 5.02 56.23
CA GLY A 384 -38.28 6.45 56.56
C GLY A 384 -36.95 7.09 57.00
N ILE A 385 -35.82 6.46 56.71
CA ILE A 385 -34.49 6.99 57.00
C ILE A 385 -33.73 7.12 55.68
N LEU A 386 -33.50 8.37 55.27
CA LEU A 386 -32.53 8.73 54.25
C LEU A 386 -31.13 8.35 54.74
N GLU A 387 -30.63 7.20 54.33
CA GLU A 387 -29.18 6.94 54.39
C GLU A 387 -28.49 7.79 53.31
N LEU A 388 -28.26 9.06 53.63
CA LEU A 388 -27.13 9.78 53.08
C LEU A 388 -25.89 9.06 53.58
N LYS A 389 -25.24 8.31 52.69
CA LYS A 389 -23.93 7.70 52.93
C LYS A 389 -22.90 8.84 53.01
N TYR A 390 -22.96 9.58 54.12
CA TYR A 390 -22.10 10.70 54.44
C TYR A 390 -20.72 10.11 54.69
N ASN A 391 -19.79 10.34 53.77
CA ASN A 391 -18.40 9.99 54.01
C ASN A 391 -17.86 11.07 54.97
N PRO A 392 -17.56 10.76 56.25
CA PRO A 392 -17.37 11.75 57.32
C PRO A 392 -16.06 12.56 57.22
N TRP A 393 -15.40 12.47 56.07
CA TRP A 393 -14.07 13.00 55.77
C TRP A 393 -14.09 13.98 54.59
N HIS A 394 -15.27 14.37 54.13
CA HIS A 394 -15.48 15.28 53.01
C HIS A 394 -15.84 16.67 53.56
N ASP A 395 -14.94 17.64 53.38
CA ASP A 395 -15.23 19.03 53.71
C ASP A 395 -16.16 19.64 52.65
N THR A 396 -17.30 20.16 53.07
CA THR A 396 -18.41 20.56 52.18
C THR A 396 -18.17 21.89 51.45
N GLU A 397 -17.20 22.69 51.87
CA GLU A 397 -16.94 24.00 51.26
C GLU A 397 -15.84 23.95 50.18
N ASP A 398 -14.81 23.12 50.34
CA ASP A 398 -13.64 23.10 49.44
C ASP A 398 -13.43 21.78 48.67
N GLY A 399 -14.26 20.75 48.90
CA GLY A 399 -14.29 19.50 48.14
C GLY A 399 -13.04 18.61 48.29
N LYS A 400 -12.26 18.77 49.37
CA LYS A 400 -11.07 17.94 49.66
C LYS A 400 -11.34 16.90 50.74
N PHE A 401 -10.69 15.75 50.61
CA PHE A 401 -10.77 14.64 51.55
C PHE A 401 -9.72 14.77 52.66
N THR A 402 -10.14 14.73 53.92
CA THR A 402 -9.24 14.72 55.09
C THR A 402 -9.37 13.41 55.86
N PHE A 403 -8.30 12.65 56.04
CA PHE A 403 -8.32 11.43 56.85
C PHE A 403 -7.85 11.72 58.29
N ALA A 404 -8.59 11.28 59.33
CA ALA A 404 -8.10 11.40 60.71
C ALA A 404 -7.12 10.28 61.09
N GLY A 405 -6.08 10.62 61.85
CA GLY A 405 -5.26 9.62 62.54
C GLY A 405 -3.78 9.96 62.77
N GLN A 406 -3.27 11.08 62.28
CA GLN A 406 -1.97 11.61 62.73
C GLN A 406 -2.16 13.02 63.30
N GLY A 407 -2.54 13.05 64.57
CA GLY A 407 -2.43 14.25 65.40
C GLY A 407 -1.00 14.45 65.90
N ARG A 408 -0.66 15.73 66.10
CA ARG A 408 0.49 16.30 66.83
C ARG A 408 1.76 16.62 66.01
N ASN A 409 1.79 17.90 65.62
CA ASN A 409 2.93 18.82 65.57
C ASN A 409 4.33 18.24 65.47
N PHE A 410 4.92 18.30 64.28
CA PHE A 410 6.31 18.72 64.16
C PHE A 410 6.35 20.25 64.09
N GLY A 411 6.52 20.85 65.27
CA GLY A 411 7.04 22.20 65.38
C GLY A 411 8.54 22.21 65.09
N ASN A 412 8.90 23.12 64.18
CA ASN A 412 10.22 23.71 63.96
C ASN A 412 11.42 22.78 63.69
N GLY A 413 11.81 22.68 62.41
CA GLY A 413 13.13 22.14 62.07
C GLY A 413 13.34 21.73 60.61
N GLY A 414 13.42 22.71 59.71
CA GLY A 414 14.18 22.57 58.45
C GLY A 414 13.47 21.88 57.29
N GLY A 415 12.61 22.62 56.58
CA GLY A 415 12.06 22.19 55.30
C GLY A 415 11.14 23.23 54.67
N GLY A 416 11.70 24.32 54.14
CA GLY A 416 11.13 25.15 53.06
C GLY A 416 9.75 25.79 53.31
N SER A 417 9.79 27.04 53.77
CA SER A 417 8.69 28.00 53.85
C SER A 417 7.70 27.93 52.68
N PHE A 418 6.41 27.77 53.01
CA PHE A 418 5.31 28.35 52.24
C PHE A 418 5.40 29.87 52.28
N GLY A 419 4.92 30.53 51.24
CA GLY A 419 4.89 31.98 51.15
C GLY A 419 4.65 32.45 49.71
N GLY A 420 3.39 32.47 49.32
CA GLY A 420 2.95 33.45 48.34
C GLY A 420 3.29 34.85 48.89
N GLY A 421 4.04 35.61 48.09
CA GLY A 421 4.31 37.02 48.33
C GLY A 421 4.29 37.71 46.98
N GLY A 422 3.16 38.33 46.67
CA GLY A 422 3.07 39.23 45.52
C GLY A 422 4.01 40.42 45.71
N ALA A 423 4.73 40.77 44.65
CA ALA A 423 5.32 42.09 44.47
C ALA A 423 5.24 42.46 42.99
N SER A 424 4.23 43.28 42.68
CA SER A 424 4.27 44.40 41.73
C SER A 424 5.15 44.24 40.48
N GLY A 425 4.54 43.74 39.40
CA GLY A 425 4.93 44.07 38.03
C GLY A 425 3.80 44.87 37.39
N SER A 426 3.95 46.19 37.32
CA SER A 426 3.07 47.13 36.64
C SER A 426 2.66 46.61 35.24
N TRP A 427 1.40 46.25 35.06
CA TRP A 427 0.80 46.22 33.72
C TRP A 427 0.64 47.67 33.26
N GLY A 428 1.63 48.14 32.52
CA GLY A 428 1.54 49.40 31.79
C GLY A 428 0.37 49.35 30.82
N LYS A 429 -0.40 50.44 30.79
CA LYS A 429 -1.48 50.71 29.83
C LYS A 429 -1.08 50.32 28.39
N PRO A 430 -2.06 49.88 27.57
CA PRO A 430 -1.80 49.43 26.21
C PRO A 430 -1.19 50.58 25.39
N LYS A 431 -0.13 50.28 24.62
CA LYS A 431 0.28 51.18 23.53
C LYS A 431 -0.62 50.88 22.31
N PRO A 432 -1.42 51.85 21.84
CA PRO A 432 -2.16 51.71 20.60
C PRO A 432 -1.16 51.61 19.45
N LYS A 433 -1.32 50.60 18.58
CA LYS A 433 -0.77 50.71 17.23
C LYS A 433 -1.61 51.75 16.48
N SER A 434 -0.90 52.69 15.90
CA SER A 434 -1.37 53.91 15.26
C SER A 434 -2.55 53.70 14.31
N THR A 435 -3.55 54.55 14.50
CA THR A 435 -4.50 55.03 13.51
C THR A 435 -3.79 55.79 12.38
N GLY A 436 -4.07 55.41 11.14
CA GLY A 436 -4.47 56.34 10.07
C GLY A 436 -5.67 55.66 9.39
N THR A 437 -6.91 56.15 9.38
CA THR A 437 -7.46 57.48 9.05
C THR A 437 -7.00 57.88 7.64
N PHE A 438 -7.84 58.01 6.61
CA PHE A 438 -9.30 58.00 6.47
C PHE A 438 -9.66 57.90 4.96
N GLY A 439 -10.95 57.64 4.68
CA GLY A 439 -11.63 58.02 3.44
C GLY A 439 -12.04 56.80 2.60
N GLY A 440 -13.32 56.47 2.38
CA GLY A 440 -14.56 57.24 2.52
C GLY A 440 -15.35 57.14 1.21
N GLY A 441 -16.63 56.75 1.31
CA GLY A 441 -17.61 56.69 0.21
C GLY A 441 -17.71 55.29 -0.41
N GLY A 442 -18.84 54.57 -0.40
CA GLY A 442 -20.23 55.01 -0.38
C GLY A 442 -20.85 54.83 -1.77
N ALA A 443 -22.01 54.18 -1.83
CA ALA A 443 -22.96 54.05 -2.95
C ALA A 443 -22.82 52.83 -3.90
N THR A 444 -23.73 51.86 -3.67
CA THR A 444 -24.75 51.36 -4.60
C THR A 444 -24.45 51.34 -6.11
N GLY A 445 -24.69 50.20 -6.77
CA GLY A 445 -25.10 50.20 -8.18
C GLY A 445 -24.70 48.99 -9.02
N SER A 446 -25.71 48.23 -9.43
CA SER A 446 -25.88 47.60 -10.75
C SER A 446 -24.88 46.57 -11.30
N TRP A 447 -25.46 45.42 -11.63
CA TRP A 447 -25.01 44.38 -12.55
C TRP A 447 -24.82 44.92 -13.98
N GLN A 448 -23.68 44.60 -14.63
CA GLN A 448 -23.58 44.29 -16.08
C GLN A 448 -22.16 43.77 -16.45
N PRO A 449 -22.02 42.99 -17.55
CA PRO A 449 -20.95 42.01 -17.74
C PRO A 449 -19.75 42.54 -18.52
N SER A 450 -18.53 42.13 -18.14
CA SER A 450 -17.31 42.45 -18.89
C SER A 450 -16.84 41.29 -19.79
N LYS A 451 -16.60 41.66 -21.06
CA LYS A 451 -16.06 40.92 -22.21
C LYS A 451 -14.69 40.24 -21.98
N PRO A 452 -14.27 39.30 -22.87
CA PRO A 452 -13.25 38.29 -22.58
C PRO A 452 -11.81 38.81 -22.66
N ALA A 453 -10.93 38.21 -21.84
CA ALA A 453 -9.52 38.56 -21.75
C ALA A 453 -8.70 38.04 -22.95
N GLU A 454 -7.99 38.97 -23.60
CA GLU A 454 -6.98 38.72 -24.61
C GLU A 454 -5.77 37.94 -24.08
N SER A 455 -5.27 37.04 -24.91
CA SER A 455 -4.12 36.17 -24.68
C SER A 455 -2.80 36.88 -24.97
N LYS A 456 -1.86 36.84 -24.02
CA LYS A 456 -0.47 37.32 -24.23
C LYS A 456 0.38 36.24 -24.92
N PRO A 457 1.21 36.58 -25.92
CA PRO A 457 1.98 35.60 -26.69
C PRO A 457 3.24 35.08 -25.96
N ARG A 458 3.52 33.78 -26.18
CA ARG A 458 4.70 33.04 -25.71
C ARG A 458 6.01 33.61 -26.28
N LYS A 459 7.02 33.76 -25.42
CA LYS A 459 8.40 34.11 -25.82
C LYS A 459 9.08 32.96 -26.57
N THR A 460 9.56 33.26 -27.77
CA THR A 460 10.35 32.43 -28.68
C THR A 460 11.77 32.23 -28.14
N ILE A 461 12.21 30.98 -27.99
CA ILE A 461 13.60 30.63 -27.65
C ILE A 461 14.35 30.31 -28.96
N LYS A 462 15.43 31.04 -29.22
CA LYS A 462 16.33 30.83 -30.39
C LYS A 462 17.23 29.60 -30.18
N PRO A 463 17.53 28.79 -31.23
CA PRO A 463 18.47 27.67 -31.13
C PRO A 463 19.92 28.18 -31.18
N ARG A 464 20.79 27.66 -30.30
CA ARG A 464 22.24 27.96 -30.33
C ARG A 464 23.02 26.81 -30.97
N LEU A 465 23.84 27.20 -31.93
CA LEU A 465 24.69 26.41 -32.81
C LEU A 465 25.85 25.74 -32.06
N ILE A 466 26.21 24.55 -32.55
CA ILE A 466 27.26 23.62 -32.11
C ILE A 466 28.66 24.23 -32.26
N LYS A 467 29.54 24.04 -31.28
CA LYS A 467 31.00 24.07 -31.46
C LYS A 467 31.61 22.72 -31.06
N ARG A 468 32.28 22.09 -32.02
CA ARG A 468 33.04 20.84 -31.90
C ARG A 468 34.51 21.16 -31.53
N THR A 469 34.99 20.58 -30.45
CA THR A 469 36.41 20.35 -30.06
C THR A 469 36.34 19.28 -28.94
N SER A 470 37.11 18.20 -28.81
CA SER A 470 38.37 17.72 -29.39
C SER A 470 38.51 16.24 -28.95
N THR A 471 39.18 15.43 -29.77
CA THR A 471 39.58 14.01 -29.60
C THR A 471 40.18 13.63 -28.23
N PRO A 472 39.90 12.42 -27.70
CA PRO A 472 40.69 11.82 -26.62
C PRO A 472 41.77 10.83 -27.14
N LYS A 473 42.99 11.01 -26.63
CA LYS A 473 44.18 10.16 -26.82
C LYS A 473 43.99 8.76 -26.21
N ALA A 474 44.50 7.76 -26.91
CA ALA A 474 44.66 6.38 -26.45
C ALA A 474 45.76 6.25 -25.39
N VAL A 475 45.55 5.37 -24.39
CA VAL A 475 46.57 4.89 -23.45
C VAL A 475 46.44 3.36 -23.38
N PRO A 476 47.53 2.58 -23.53
CA PRO A 476 47.48 1.12 -23.63
C PRO A 476 47.45 0.45 -22.25
N LYS A 477 46.61 -0.58 -22.09
CA LYS A 477 46.63 -1.47 -20.91
C LYS A 477 47.62 -2.61 -21.13
N LYS A 478 48.67 -2.67 -20.29
CA LYS A 478 49.52 -3.85 -20.09
C LYS A 478 48.72 -4.95 -19.38
N GLN A 479 48.66 -6.15 -19.97
CA GLN A 479 48.20 -7.38 -19.33
C GLN A 479 49.39 -8.06 -18.64
N GLN A 480 49.19 -8.57 -17.42
CA GLN A 480 50.09 -9.53 -16.76
C GLN A 480 49.42 -10.91 -16.74
N PRO A 481 50.16 -12.02 -16.95
CA PRO A 481 49.60 -13.37 -16.98
C PRO A 481 49.48 -13.97 -15.58
N VAL A 482 48.37 -14.66 -15.31
CA VAL A 482 48.14 -15.45 -14.08
C VAL A 482 48.32 -16.93 -14.41
N LYS A 483 49.14 -17.65 -13.62
CA LYS A 483 49.41 -19.09 -13.72
C LYS A 483 48.21 -19.95 -13.24
N PRO A 484 48.00 -21.16 -13.79
CA PRO A 484 46.94 -22.07 -13.35
C PRO A 484 47.34 -22.86 -12.09
N ARG A 485 46.37 -23.11 -11.21
CA ARG A 485 46.53 -23.94 -10.00
C ARG A 485 45.87 -25.30 -10.24
N VAL A 486 46.67 -26.35 -10.09
CA VAL A 486 46.33 -27.78 -10.23
C VAL A 486 45.55 -28.25 -9.00
N LEU A 487 44.48 -29.02 -9.23
CA LEU A 487 43.77 -29.85 -8.25
C LEU A 487 44.35 -31.28 -8.28
N PRO A 488 44.43 -32.00 -7.14
CA PRO A 488 44.57 -33.45 -7.16
C PRO A 488 43.23 -34.16 -6.96
N ASP A 489 43.08 -35.19 -7.77
CA ASP A 489 42.12 -36.28 -7.76
C ASP A 489 42.03 -37.03 -6.43
N LYS A 490 40.83 -37.54 -6.12
CA LYS A 490 40.59 -38.87 -5.52
C LYS A 490 39.08 -39.19 -5.47
N ARG A 491 38.66 -40.19 -6.25
CA ARG A 491 37.48 -41.05 -5.99
C ARG A 491 37.90 -42.21 -5.07
N PRO A 492 36.98 -42.93 -4.37
CA PRO A 492 36.17 -44.03 -4.96
C PRO A 492 34.66 -44.00 -4.51
N ASP A 493 33.70 -44.32 -5.40
CA ASP A 493 32.94 -45.60 -5.56
C ASP A 493 31.68 -45.67 -4.68
N ALA A 494 30.46 -45.52 -5.22
CA ALA A 494 29.56 -46.51 -5.86
C ALA A 494 28.56 -47.18 -4.88
N ALA A 495 27.26 -46.86 -5.00
CA ALA A 495 26.09 -47.76 -4.93
C ALA A 495 24.77 -46.98 -4.68
N SER A 496 23.72 -47.34 -5.44
CA SER A 496 22.29 -47.03 -5.29
C SER A 496 21.57 -48.35 -4.94
N PRO A 497 20.23 -48.44 -4.72
CA PRO A 497 19.24 -47.51 -4.17
C PRO A 497 18.33 -48.20 -3.10
N ASP A 498 17.19 -47.58 -2.79
CA ASP A 498 15.89 -48.14 -2.32
C ASP A 498 15.34 -47.84 -0.91
N SER A 499 14.11 -47.33 -0.98
CA SER A 499 12.89 -47.69 -0.25
C SER A 499 12.39 -46.80 0.90
N ASP A 500 11.09 -46.52 0.76
CA ASP A 500 10.12 -45.94 1.68
C ASP A 500 10.32 -46.30 3.16
N LEU A 501 9.88 -45.39 4.05
CA LEU A 501 8.89 -45.74 5.08
C LEU A 501 8.37 -44.48 5.80
N THR A 502 7.06 -44.37 5.78
CA THR A 502 6.19 -43.51 6.58
C THR A 502 6.39 -43.70 8.08
N LYS A 503 6.26 -42.63 8.88
CA LYS A 503 5.61 -42.70 10.22
C LYS A 503 5.28 -41.32 10.80
N THR A 504 3.99 -41.14 10.97
CA THR A 504 3.26 -40.14 11.77
C THR A 504 3.68 -40.20 13.24
N ILE A 505 3.88 -39.05 13.91
CA ILE A 505 3.91 -38.97 15.37
C ILE A 505 2.98 -37.83 15.84
N LYS A 506 2.13 -38.20 16.81
CA LYS A 506 1.07 -37.42 17.45
C LYS A 506 1.63 -36.35 18.40
N VAL A 507 0.82 -35.31 18.57
CA VAL A 507 0.96 -34.23 19.55
C VAL A 507 0.21 -34.62 20.82
N ASP A 508 0.82 -34.42 21.99
CA ASP A 508 0.12 -34.28 23.27
C ASP A 508 0.87 -33.30 24.20
N THR A 509 0.15 -32.84 25.21
CA THR A 509 0.15 -31.49 25.80
C THR A 509 0.95 -31.29 27.11
N ALA A 510 1.35 -30.03 27.32
CA ALA A 510 1.47 -29.26 28.56
C ALA A 510 2.67 -29.38 29.55
N SER A 511 3.09 -28.18 30.00
CA SER A 511 3.66 -27.78 31.31
C SER A 511 5.18 -27.70 31.53
N GLU A 512 5.67 -26.45 31.49
CA GLU A 512 6.62 -25.74 32.36
C GLU A 512 7.90 -26.38 32.97
N ARG A 513 9.01 -25.66 32.71
CA ARG A 513 10.20 -25.32 33.54
C ARG A 513 11.57 -26.00 33.28
N ASN A 514 12.54 -25.09 33.10
CA ASN A 514 13.98 -25.10 33.38
C ASN A 514 14.97 -25.73 32.38
N SER A 515 15.54 -24.81 31.58
CA SER A 515 16.97 -24.58 31.31
C SER A 515 17.97 -25.59 31.88
N SER A 516 18.62 -26.35 30.99
CA SER A 516 20.09 -26.55 30.89
C SER A 516 20.48 -27.90 30.28
N THR A 517 19.94 -28.31 29.13
CA THR A 517 20.41 -29.54 28.45
C THR A 517 20.05 -29.57 26.97
N VAL A 518 20.53 -28.59 26.19
CA VAL A 518 20.53 -28.69 24.71
C VAL A 518 21.82 -28.09 24.16
N PHE A 519 22.96 -28.69 24.49
CA PHE A 519 24.25 -28.36 23.84
C PHE A 519 24.90 -29.55 23.12
N ALA A 520 24.31 -30.75 23.16
CA ALA A 520 24.90 -31.94 22.53
C ALA A 520 24.16 -32.44 21.27
N GLY A 521 22.90 -32.05 21.03
CA GLY A 521 22.12 -32.54 19.89
C GLY A 521 22.20 -31.69 18.60
N VAL A 522 22.70 -30.46 18.68
CA VAL A 522 22.64 -29.49 17.56
C VAL A 522 23.91 -29.51 16.69
N SER A 523 25.04 -30.00 17.22
CA SER A 523 26.30 -30.04 16.47
C SER A 523 26.32 -31.08 15.35
N ALA A 524 25.53 -32.15 15.43
CA ALA A 524 25.49 -33.19 14.39
C ALA A 524 24.62 -32.79 13.18
N ALA A 525 23.64 -31.90 13.35
CA ALA A 525 22.76 -31.47 12.27
C ALA A 525 23.30 -30.28 11.45
N ILE A 526 24.32 -29.57 11.95
CA ILE A 526 24.89 -28.37 11.31
C ILE A 526 25.93 -28.72 10.23
N ALA A 527 26.43 -29.96 10.16
CA ALA A 527 27.43 -30.37 9.16
C ALA A 527 26.87 -30.54 7.73
N ALA A 528 25.53 -30.53 7.53
CA ALA A 528 24.90 -30.86 6.25
C ALA A 528 24.25 -29.68 5.48
N ALA A 529 24.36 -28.43 5.95
CA ALA A 529 23.73 -27.28 5.28
C ALA A 529 24.75 -26.18 4.93
N GLY A 530 24.83 -25.85 3.63
CA GLY A 530 25.82 -24.94 3.05
C GLY A 530 25.84 -23.51 3.61
N ALA A 531 27.04 -22.92 3.56
CA ALA A 531 27.54 -21.75 4.30
C ALA A 531 26.84 -20.37 4.08
N ALA A 532 25.65 -20.29 3.49
CA ALA A 532 24.93 -19.02 3.29
C ALA A 532 23.93 -18.68 4.42
N THR A 533 23.55 -19.66 5.24
CA THR A 533 22.55 -19.49 6.31
C THR A 533 23.16 -19.22 7.70
N ALA A 534 24.47 -19.43 7.87
CA ALA A 534 25.15 -19.29 9.16
C ALA A 534 25.25 -17.83 9.64
N SER A 535 25.42 -16.85 8.76
CA SER A 535 25.53 -15.43 9.19
C SER A 535 24.21 -14.86 9.71
N THR A 536 23.08 -15.41 9.26
CA THR A 536 21.72 -14.97 9.57
C THR A 536 21.23 -15.57 10.89
N ALA A 537 21.67 -16.78 11.23
CA ALA A 537 21.29 -17.45 12.47
C ALA A 537 22.06 -16.89 13.70
N THR A 538 23.36 -16.59 13.55
CA THR A 538 24.17 -16.00 14.63
C THR A 538 23.73 -14.57 14.99
N SER A 539 23.22 -13.82 14.00
CA SER A 539 22.68 -12.47 14.21
C SER A 539 21.27 -12.48 14.83
N ALA A 540 20.47 -13.51 14.56
CA ALA A 540 19.17 -13.72 15.23
C ALA A 540 19.32 -14.09 16.72
N ALA A 541 20.26 -14.97 17.07
CA ALA A 541 20.51 -15.35 18.46
C ALA A 541 21.04 -14.18 19.32
N THR A 542 21.82 -13.27 18.71
CA THR A 542 22.33 -12.06 19.40
C THR A 542 21.24 -10.99 19.58
N ALA A 543 20.24 -10.94 18.69
CA ALA A 543 19.11 -10.01 18.76
C ALA A 543 18.10 -10.39 19.86
N ILE A 544 17.88 -11.69 20.08
CA ILE A 544 16.99 -12.19 21.14
C ILE A 544 17.55 -11.85 22.54
N ALA A 545 18.88 -11.82 22.68
CA ALA A 545 19.53 -11.48 23.95
C ALA A 545 19.54 -9.96 24.28
N THR A 546 19.11 -9.07 23.38
CA THR A 546 19.26 -7.61 23.54
C THR A 546 17.96 -6.79 23.52
N GLY A 547 16.79 -7.43 23.46
CA GLY A 547 15.50 -6.75 23.66
C GLY A 547 15.17 -5.67 22.61
N VAL A 548 15.64 -5.81 21.37
CA VAL A 548 15.32 -4.87 20.29
C VAL A 548 14.10 -5.36 19.52
N SER A 549 13.01 -4.62 19.64
CA SER A 549 11.76 -4.79 18.90
C SER A 549 11.93 -4.46 17.40
N SER A 550 11.99 -5.53 16.58
CA SER A 550 11.75 -5.60 15.11
C SER A 550 12.73 -4.92 14.14
N ILE A 551 12.98 -5.52 12.96
CA ILE A 551 13.63 -4.85 11.82
C ILE A 551 13.05 -5.30 10.46
N ASN A 552 12.46 -4.34 9.71
CA ASN A 552 12.50 -4.33 8.25
C ASN A 552 13.87 -3.81 7.80
N VAL A 553 14.74 -4.67 7.24
CA VAL A 553 16.06 -4.25 6.75
C VAL A 553 15.92 -3.73 5.33
N VAL A 554 16.21 -2.45 5.11
CA VAL A 554 16.27 -1.82 3.78
C VAL A 554 17.72 -1.72 3.35
N ARG A 555 18.09 -2.39 2.25
CA ARG A 555 19.41 -2.24 1.63
C ARG A 555 19.35 -1.15 0.56
N SER A 556 20.13 -0.08 0.73
CA SER A 556 20.16 1.03 -0.22
C SER A 556 21.52 1.71 -0.22
N GLY A 557 22.02 2.08 -1.41
CA GLY A 557 23.29 2.78 -1.56
C GLY A 557 24.52 1.98 -1.11
N GLY A 558 24.41 0.66 -0.90
CA GLY A 558 25.46 -0.20 -0.35
C GLY A 558 25.48 -0.29 1.18
N TYR A 559 24.46 0.25 1.85
CA TYR A 559 24.31 0.26 3.31
C TYR A 559 23.03 -0.44 3.72
N ASN A 560 23.03 -0.97 4.95
CA ASN A 560 21.85 -1.53 5.58
C ASN A 560 21.22 -0.47 6.47
N PHE A 561 19.92 -0.23 6.32
CA PHE A 561 19.12 0.60 7.19
C PHE A 561 18.00 -0.23 7.79
N SER A 562 17.49 0.22 8.92
CA SER A 562 16.34 -0.40 9.58
C SER A 562 15.35 0.66 10.01
N ARG A 563 14.12 0.22 10.26
CA ARG A 563 13.06 1.03 10.81
C ARG A 563 12.36 0.21 11.88
N ASP A 564 11.99 0.85 12.97
CA ASP A 564 11.21 0.18 14.01
C ASP A 564 9.70 0.16 13.67
N PHE A 565 8.92 -0.51 14.50
CA PHE A 565 7.46 -0.64 14.33
C PHE A 565 6.71 0.70 14.43
N GLU A 566 7.28 1.72 15.07
CA GLU A 566 6.71 3.07 15.17
C GLU A 566 7.06 3.98 13.97
N GLY A 567 7.86 3.45 13.04
CA GLY A 567 8.27 4.11 11.83
C GLY A 567 9.48 5.04 11.99
N ARG A 568 10.20 4.97 13.11
CA ARG A 568 11.43 5.73 13.42
C ARG A 568 12.63 5.08 12.72
N SER A 569 13.58 5.92 12.32
CA SER A 569 14.84 5.45 11.72
C SER A 569 15.63 4.63 12.75
N GLY A 570 15.94 3.38 12.41
CA GLY A 570 16.71 2.46 13.24
C GLY A 570 18.22 2.47 12.91
N PRO A 571 18.98 1.45 13.36
CA PRO A 571 20.37 1.26 12.99
C PRO A 571 20.68 1.38 11.49
N ALA A 572 21.79 2.06 11.17
CA ALA A 572 22.40 2.13 9.86
C ALA A 572 23.82 1.54 9.88
N SER A 573 24.16 0.64 8.97
CA SER A 573 25.48 0.00 8.93
C SER A 573 26.04 -0.24 7.53
N GLY A 574 27.37 -0.29 7.43
CA GLY A 574 28.08 -0.71 6.22
C GLY A 574 29.50 -0.12 6.09
N GLU A 575 30.18 -0.47 5.00
CA GLU A 575 31.52 0.01 4.67
C GLU A 575 31.45 1.36 3.95
N LEU A 576 32.09 2.39 4.52
CA LEU A 576 32.06 3.75 3.99
C LEU A 576 32.92 3.86 2.72
N ARG A 577 32.41 4.60 1.73
CA ARG A 577 33.11 4.90 0.47
C ARG A 577 32.94 6.36 0.08
N LEU A 578 33.98 7.02 -0.42
CA LEU A 578 33.88 8.42 -0.84
C LEU A 578 33.08 8.54 -2.14
N GLN A 579 31.96 9.28 -2.10
CA GLN A 579 31.15 9.62 -3.27
C GLN A 579 30.74 11.10 -3.24
N PRO A 580 31.49 12.00 -3.88
CA PRO A 580 31.27 13.44 -3.74
C PRO A 580 29.98 13.99 -4.39
N ASN A 581 29.24 13.21 -5.19
CA ASN A 581 28.16 13.69 -6.07
C ASN A 581 26.76 13.10 -5.81
N GLN A 582 26.41 12.78 -4.57
CA GLN A 582 25.02 12.40 -4.24
C GLN A 582 24.10 13.62 -4.17
N LYS A 583 22.83 13.46 -4.57
CA LYS A 583 21.79 14.49 -4.46
C LYS A 583 21.29 14.58 -3.00
N ARG A 584 20.48 15.61 -2.70
CA ARG A 584 19.93 15.84 -1.36
C ARG A 584 18.40 15.71 -1.41
N SER A 585 17.83 14.85 -0.57
CA SER A 585 16.38 14.81 -0.34
C SER A 585 15.93 15.95 0.57
N ARG A 586 15.36 17.01 -0.01
CA ARG A 586 14.75 18.11 0.76
C ARG A 586 13.52 17.65 1.55
N SER A 587 12.78 16.66 1.05
CA SER A 587 11.58 16.13 1.68
C SER A 587 11.90 15.32 2.93
N ALA A 588 12.81 14.34 2.83
CA ALA A 588 13.22 13.52 3.97
C ALA A 588 13.84 14.37 5.09
N GLN A 589 14.67 15.36 4.73
CA GLN A 589 15.25 16.29 5.70
C GLN A 589 14.23 17.16 6.41
N ARG A 590 13.12 17.54 5.76
CA ARG A 590 12.07 18.37 6.36
C ARG A 590 11.16 17.55 7.27
N ASN A 591 10.98 16.27 6.97
CA ASN A 591 10.03 15.40 7.66
C ASN A 591 10.66 14.55 8.77
N ALA A 592 11.99 14.43 8.81
CA ALA A 592 12.70 13.68 9.84
C ALA A 592 12.29 14.10 11.26
N GLY A 593 11.86 13.12 12.06
CA GLY A 593 11.49 13.24 13.47
C GLY A 593 10.20 14.02 13.79
N LYS A 594 9.33 14.31 12.81
CA LYS A 594 8.01 14.90 13.09
C LYS A 594 7.06 13.87 13.74
N PRO A 595 6.22 14.28 14.72
CA PRO A 595 6.00 15.66 15.18
C PRO A 595 7.02 16.17 16.21
N ASP A 596 7.80 15.30 16.85
CA ASP A 596 8.62 15.61 18.04
C ASP A 596 9.92 16.40 17.78
N ARG A 597 10.16 16.77 16.52
CA ARG A 597 11.33 17.53 16.11
C ARG A 597 11.28 18.96 16.66
N LYS A 598 12.39 19.42 17.24
CA LYS A 598 12.52 20.80 17.74
C LYS A 598 12.77 21.78 16.59
N PRO A 599 12.36 23.05 16.72
CA PRO A 599 12.62 24.09 15.70
C PRO A 599 14.10 24.28 15.37
N SER A 600 15.00 24.00 16.33
CA SER A 600 16.46 24.09 16.16
C SER A 600 17.10 22.86 15.50
N ASP A 601 16.34 21.80 15.24
CA ASP A 601 16.87 20.56 14.68
C ASP A 601 16.96 20.62 13.14
N HIS A 602 17.98 19.98 12.61
CA HIS A 602 18.12 19.62 11.19
C HIS A 602 17.66 18.18 10.94
N GLY A 603 17.33 17.86 9.69
CA GLY A 603 17.23 16.47 9.24
C GLY A 603 18.63 15.94 8.99
N GLY A 604 19.31 15.51 10.06
CA GLY A 604 20.65 14.95 9.98
C GLY A 604 20.63 13.62 9.22
N HIS A 605 21.71 13.31 8.50
CA HIS A 605 21.85 12.00 7.89
C HIS A 605 22.55 11.06 8.88
N LEU A 606 22.17 9.79 8.92
CA LEU A 606 22.96 8.77 9.62
C LEU A 606 24.23 8.48 8.82
N ILE A 607 24.11 8.29 7.51
CA ILE A 607 25.24 8.17 6.59
C ILE A 607 25.29 9.40 5.70
N ALA A 608 26.37 10.15 5.82
CA ALA A 608 26.55 11.39 5.10
C ALA A 608 26.52 11.18 3.58
N ARG A 609 26.04 12.19 2.87
CA ARG A 609 26.02 12.27 1.40
C ARG A 609 27.41 12.05 0.79
N GLU A 610 28.46 12.53 1.46
CA GLU A 610 29.85 12.37 1.00
C GLU A 610 30.35 10.92 1.04
N PHE A 611 29.64 10.04 1.78
CA PHE A 611 29.89 8.62 1.80
C PHE A 611 28.94 7.81 0.90
N GLY A 612 28.12 8.46 0.07
CA GLY A 612 27.13 7.75 -0.74
C GLY A 612 25.84 7.41 0.03
N GLY A 613 25.55 8.12 1.13
CA GLY A 613 24.30 7.95 1.87
C GLY A 613 23.06 8.18 0.99
N PRO A 614 22.09 7.25 0.96
CA PRO A 614 20.92 7.33 0.09
C PRO A 614 19.89 8.38 0.55
N GLU A 615 19.01 8.77 -0.37
CA GLU A 615 17.96 9.78 -0.19
C GLU A 615 16.69 9.28 0.52
N ILE A 616 16.77 8.13 1.17
CA ILE A 616 15.63 7.46 1.82
C ILE A 616 15.32 8.06 3.20
N PRO A 617 14.06 7.99 3.68
CA PRO A 617 13.70 8.48 5.00
C PRO A 617 14.46 7.82 6.16
N GLU A 618 14.80 6.53 6.05
CA GLU A 618 15.52 5.75 7.07
C GLU A 618 16.94 6.27 7.33
N ASN A 619 17.52 6.98 6.36
CA ASN A 619 18.82 7.61 6.51
C ASN A 619 18.74 8.99 7.19
N HIS A 620 17.55 9.45 7.61
CA HIS A 620 17.36 10.79 8.19
C HIS A 620 16.77 10.74 9.59
N ILE A 621 17.30 11.57 10.49
CA ILE A 621 16.83 11.74 11.87
C ILE A 621 16.73 13.22 12.26
N ALA A 622 15.88 13.55 13.23
CA ALA A 622 15.89 14.88 13.84
C ALA A 622 17.14 15.03 14.73
N GLN A 623 18.02 15.95 14.35
CA GLN A 623 19.30 16.15 15.02
C GLN A 623 19.54 17.63 15.29
N ASP A 624 19.96 17.99 16.50
CA ASP A 624 20.24 19.38 16.84
C ASP A 624 21.25 20.01 15.88
N ALA A 625 20.96 21.21 15.37
CA ALA A 625 21.76 21.86 14.33
C ALA A 625 23.21 22.14 14.73
N LYS A 626 23.51 22.33 16.02
CA LYS A 626 24.88 22.55 16.52
C LYS A 626 25.62 21.21 16.66
N ILE A 627 24.94 20.17 17.12
CA ILE A 627 25.51 18.82 17.22
C ILE A 627 25.83 18.25 15.83
N ASN A 628 24.88 18.36 14.89
CA ASN A 628 25.03 17.94 13.50
C ASN A 628 26.24 18.63 12.84
N ARG A 629 26.31 19.97 12.90
CA ARG A 629 27.43 20.73 12.31
C ARG A 629 28.73 20.68 13.12
N GLY A 630 28.67 20.21 14.36
CA GLY A 630 29.78 20.20 15.31
C GLY A 630 30.30 18.80 15.56
N ALA A 631 29.87 18.17 16.65
CA ALA A 631 30.38 16.88 17.11
C ALA A 631 30.21 15.76 16.06
N TYR A 632 29.06 15.70 15.41
CA TYR A 632 28.78 14.69 14.40
C TYR A 632 29.64 14.91 13.13
N ARG A 633 29.69 16.14 12.63
CA ARG A 633 30.56 16.51 11.50
C ARG A 633 32.06 16.26 11.76
N ARG A 634 32.54 16.37 13.01
CA ARG A 634 33.93 16.02 13.34
C ARG A 634 34.21 14.52 13.16
N LEU A 635 33.25 13.66 13.49
CA LEU A 635 33.34 12.22 13.24
C LEU A 635 33.40 11.93 11.74
N GLU A 636 32.49 12.52 10.96
CA GLU A 636 32.48 12.40 9.49
C GLU A 636 33.81 12.84 8.87
N ASN A 637 34.32 14.00 9.27
CA ASN A 637 35.63 14.50 8.80
C ASN A 637 36.78 13.54 9.14
N GLY A 638 36.71 12.88 10.31
CA GLY A 638 37.66 11.86 10.72
C GLY A 638 37.66 10.64 9.79
N TRP A 639 36.47 10.10 9.50
CA TRP A 639 36.29 8.99 8.56
C TRP A 639 36.73 9.36 7.15
N LYS A 640 36.37 10.56 6.68
CA LYS A 640 36.83 11.09 5.39
C LYS A 640 38.34 11.15 5.30
N LYS A 641 39.02 11.60 6.37
CA LYS A 641 40.50 11.65 6.42
C LYS A 641 41.12 10.25 6.46
N ALA A 642 40.44 9.26 7.05
CA ALA A 642 40.88 7.86 7.05
C ALA A 642 40.72 7.23 5.66
N LEU A 643 39.57 7.40 5.00
CA LEU A 643 39.30 6.90 3.65
C LEU A 643 40.25 7.53 2.61
N LYS A 644 40.53 8.83 2.71
CA LYS A 644 41.53 9.49 1.85
C LYS A 644 42.95 8.95 2.00
N ARG A 645 43.28 8.37 3.16
CA ARG A 645 44.56 7.71 3.40
C ARG A 645 44.53 6.22 3.03
N GLY A 646 43.51 5.77 2.30
CA GLY A 646 43.35 4.38 1.87
C GLY A 646 42.97 3.40 2.97
N LYS A 647 42.53 3.88 4.15
CA LYS A 647 42.07 3.01 5.24
C LYS A 647 40.62 2.61 5.02
N LYS A 648 40.28 1.35 5.32
CA LYS A 648 38.90 0.85 5.32
C LYS A 648 38.17 1.36 6.57
N VAL A 649 36.94 1.82 6.42
CA VAL A 649 36.11 2.32 7.52
C VAL A 649 34.74 1.65 7.46
N GLU A 650 34.41 0.89 8.50
CA GLU A 650 33.09 0.27 8.69
C GLU A 650 32.36 0.99 9.80
N VAL A 651 31.07 1.29 9.64
CA VAL A 651 30.27 1.99 10.65
C VAL A 651 28.99 1.23 10.98
N GLU A 652 28.55 1.41 12.22
CA GLU A 652 27.23 1.05 12.74
C GLU A 652 26.74 2.22 13.61
N ILE A 653 25.66 2.85 13.17
CA ILE A 653 25.13 4.10 13.73
C ILE A 653 23.73 3.80 14.24
N ILE A 654 23.53 3.95 15.55
CA ILE A 654 22.32 3.52 16.25
C ILE A 654 21.69 4.75 16.93
N PRO A 655 20.61 5.31 16.38
CA PRO A 655 19.82 6.31 17.10
C PRO A 655 19.10 5.65 18.29
N LYS A 656 19.11 6.30 19.45
CA LYS A 656 18.43 5.84 20.66
C LYS A 656 17.33 6.83 21.04
N TYR A 657 16.14 6.29 21.33
CA TYR A 657 14.92 7.05 21.60
C TYR A 657 14.40 6.68 23.01
N THR A 658 13.86 7.66 23.73
CA THR A 658 13.16 7.45 25.01
C THR A 658 11.65 7.53 24.78
N GLY A 659 10.93 6.51 25.25
CA GLY A 659 9.48 6.40 25.09
C GLY A 659 9.04 6.40 23.63
N ASN A 660 7.96 7.12 23.33
CA ASN A 660 7.33 7.18 22.01
C ASN A 660 7.85 8.33 21.14
N SER A 661 8.96 8.99 21.53
CA SER A 661 9.49 10.12 20.77
C SER A 661 10.11 9.67 19.45
N ARG A 662 9.82 10.43 18.38
CA ARG A 662 10.45 10.29 17.05
C ARG A 662 11.75 11.08 16.91
N ARG A 663 12.15 11.81 17.94
CA ARG A 663 13.44 12.49 18.02
C ARG A 663 14.38 11.68 18.90
N PRO A 664 15.57 11.25 18.43
CA PRO A 664 16.50 10.50 19.27
C PRO A 664 17.08 11.38 20.37
N ASP A 665 17.34 10.82 21.53
CA ASP A 665 17.99 11.50 22.66
C ASP A 665 19.50 11.54 22.47
N TYR A 666 20.07 10.49 21.89
CA TYR A 666 21.47 10.39 21.54
C TYR A 666 21.70 9.38 20.41
N ILE A 667 22.87 9.44 19.81
CA ILE A 667 23.28 8.57 18.70
C ILE A 667 24.53 7.82 19.15
N GLU A 668 24.44 6.49 19.22
CA GLU A 668 25.61 5.65 19.41
C GLU A 668 26.27 5.35 18.06
N VAL A 669 27.57 5.56 17.97
CA VAL A 669 28.33 5.35 16.76
C VAL A 669 29.47 4.40 17.07
N LYS A 670 29.39 3.20 16.50
CA LYS A 670 30.45 2.19 16.51
C LYS A 670 31.09 2.17 15.14
N TYR A 671 32.41 2.21 15.07
CA TYR A 671 33.10 2.15 13.78
C TYR A 671 34.46 1.47 13.89
N LYS A 672 34.91 0.84 12.81
CA LYS A 672 36.23 0.22 12.71
C LYS A 672 37.05 0.92 11.65
N VAL A 673 38.31 1.25 11.95
CA VAL A 673 39.26 1.77 10.97
C VAL A 673 40.38 0.75 10.80
N ASN A 674 40.49 0.12 9.62
CA ASN A 674 41.36 -1.04 9.38
C ASN A 674 41.22 -2.10 10.49
N GLY A 675 39.98 -2.46 10.83
CA GLY A 675 39.68 -3.48 11.84
C GLY A 675 39.80 -3.02 13.31
N LYS A 676 40.41 -1.85 13.60
CA LYS A 676 40.49 -1.33 14.98
C LYS A 676 39.15 -0.70 15.41
N PRO A 677 38.48 -1.22 16.45
CA PRO A 677 37.16 -0.72 16.87
C PRO A 677 37.25 0.59 17.66
N HIS A 678 36.27 1.45 17.42
CA HIS A 678 36.03 2.69 18.12
C HIS A 678 34.53 2.80 18.44
N ARG A 679 34.20 3.37 19.59
CA ARG A 679 32.82 3.66 20.01
C ARG A 679 32.75 5.08 20.53
N THR A 680 31.72 5.82 20.12
CA THR A 680 31.43 7.16 20.61
C THR A 680 29.93 7.36 20.73
N THR A 681 29.51 8.13 21.73
CA THR A 681 28.10 8.49 21.93
C THR A 681 27.95 9.98 21.72
N VAL A 682 27.04 10.37 20.84
CA VAL A 682 26.77 11.78 20.49
C VAL A 682 25.42 12.18 21.10
N PRO A 683 25.40 12.99 22.17
CA PRO A 683 24.13 13.44 22.75
C PRO A 683 23.40 14.38 21.78
N ASN A 684 22.09 14.20 21.64
CA ASN A 684 21.22 15.03 20.79
C ASN A 684 20.53 16.14 21.61
N ILE A 685 21.20 16.62 22.65
CA ILE A 685 20.71 17.65 23.58
C ILE A 685 21.71 18.82 23.57
N ARG A 686 21.18 20.04 23.66
CA ARG A 686 21.98 21.24 23.83
C ARG A 686 22.52 21.26 25.26
N LYS A 687 23.83 21.00 25.46
CA LYS A 687 24.47 21.39 26.71
C LYS A 687 24.34 22.91 26.85
N GLY A 688 23.69 23.36 27.91
CA GLY A 688 23.70 24.78 28.32
C GLY A 688 25.15 25.24 28.45
N LYS A 689 25.41 26.49 28.10
CA LYS A 689 26.65 27.14 28.52
C LYS A 689 26.53 27.45 30.00
#